data_AF-A0A1F4E550-F1
#
_entry.id   AF-A0A1F4E550-F1
#
_cell.length_a   1.000
_cell.length_b   1.000
_cell.length_c   1.000
_cell.angle_alpha   90.00
_cell.angle_beta   90.00
_cell.angle_gamma   90.00
#
_symmetry.space_group_name_H-M   'P 1'
#
loop_
_entity.id
_entity.type
_entity.pdbx_description
1 polymer ?
#
loop_
_entity_poly.entity_id
_entity_poly.type
_entity_poly.pdbx_seq_one_letter_code
_entity_poly.pdbx_strand_id
1 'polypeptide(L)'
;MALLNMHADFQAQLAFHLTGRKIAEGPQPVAAFEMIPALLARYRDLAALRYDFPLVLAKDGGIHSLSTLVDESLKDQDDKTRKLALKHEREIRAGSAKAWNGPVPLAADGELADCDARLPGRFVAHAWRTLEEKKAAALRESIERLAAKLSDILAADLGRSDEGRSAQTLRASFAGRDDSIDFEALSGLLKRALPARPLPASRRRRIESLLKRLATLDFGPFVFDNCAEALAAYRARLPQLIALSKAIAAARLEAAGEYVEARHDPFFEACGASLLAAEGLADFPGTLVQVDGAELGMAHNAQLAEMLALGMPVKVLAQFDDILHRSPVGRPGFGMRSHAIAGMALGLQGVYVLQCCASSLYELREEVRKGLQFPGAALFSVFSGAGGESGRLPAYLVSAAAAESRAFPAFRYDPAAANGERFSLAGNPQPESDWALRSLDYEDAALQRVREEVAFTLADFAACDGRYAGWFARVPKERANGGMVPVRETLAAPADSPREKVPYVLLADEENRLHKAIVADELVGEARRCLEFWRSLQERVHKKPAVVPQEEKPAAPPPVEQKAPAPAVETEKPARNPDEAYIETPRCSTCEECVKINNRMFLYDANKQAYIADLAAGTYRDLVEAAEACQVSIIHPGKPRDPQEPGLEELVARAEPFL
;
A
#
# COMPACT_ATOMS: atom_id res chain seq x y z
N MET A 1 -41.38 -3.54 -3.39
CA MET A 1 -42.27 -2.56 -4.06
C MET A 1 -41.61 -1.20 -4.28
N ALA A 2 -40.92 -0.58 -3.32
CA ALA A 2 -40.24 0.71 -3.53
C ALA A 2 -39.13 0.70 -4.61
N LEU A 3 -38.37 -0.39 -4.75
CA LEU A 3 -37.33 -0.57 -5.79
C LEU A 3 -37.91 -0.64 -7.22
N LEU A 4 -39.12 -1.21 -7.38
CA LEU A 4 -39.84 -1.25 -8.66
C LEU A 4 -40.32 0.14 -9.08
N ASN A 5 -40.73 0.98 -8.10
CA ASN A 5 -41.13 2.36 -8.36
C ASN A 5 -39.94 3.26 -8.71
N MET A 6 -38.80 3.10 -8.04
CA MET A 6 -37.57 3.87 -8.32
C MET A 6 -37.01 3.58 -9.72
N HIS A 7 -37.07 2.31 -10.15
CA HIS A 7 -36.73 1.93 -11.52
C HIS A 7 -37.70 2.56 -12.52
N ALA A 8 -39.01 2.63 -12.22
CA ALA A 8 -39.99 3.26 -13.09
C ALA A 8 -39.79 4.79 -13.25
N ASP A 9 -39.44 5.50 -12.17
CA ASP A 9 -39.21 6.95 -12.19
C ASP A 9 -37.93 7.32 -12.94
N PHE A 10 -36.83 6.59 -12.72
CA PHE A 10 -35.59 6.76 -13.47
C PHE A 10 -35.78 6.48 -14.97
N GLN A 11 -36.54 5.43 -15.32
CA GLN A 11 -36.89 5.09 -16.70
C GLN A 11 -37.80 6.15 -17.35
N ALA A 12 -38.71 6.77 -16.57
CA ALA A 12 -39.56 7.86 -17.04
C ALA A 12 -38.78 9.17 -17.27
N GLN A 13 -37.80 9.48 -16.40
CA GLN A 13 -36.88 10.60 -16.58
C GLN A 13 -35.96 10.38 -17.79
N LEU A 14 -35.43 9.16 -17.97
CA LEU A 14 -34.66 8.76 -19.16
C LEU A 14 -35.45 8.95 -20.46
N ALA A 15 -36.70 8.46 -20.48
CA ALA A 15 -37.56 8.56 -21.65
C ALA A 15 -37.83 10.03 -22.01
N PHE A 16 -38.10 10.86 -21.01
CA PHE A 16 -38.32 12.29 -21.24
C PHE A 16 -37.07 13.00 -21.77
N HIS A 17 -35.90 12.77 -21.17
CA HIS A 17 -34.65 13.41 -21.60
C HIS A 17 -34.16 12.96 -22.97
N LEU A 18 -34.30 11.68 -23.32
CA LEU A 18 -33.82 11.16 -24.60
C LEU A 18 -34.74 11.55 -25.77
N THR A 19 -36.04 11.82 -25.55
CA THR A 19 -37.00 11.96 -26.65
C THR A 19 -37.98 13.14 -26.56
N GLY A 20 -37.95 13.94 -25.49
CA GLY A 20 -38.88 15.08 -25.29
C GLY A 20 -40.36 14.69 -25.23
N ARG A 21 -40.67 13.40 -25.08
CA ARG A 21 -42.03 12.82 -25.07
C ARG A 21 -42.11 11.76 -23.97
N LYS A 22 -43.25 11.63 -23.30
CA LYS A 22 -43.55 10.44 -22.48
C LYS A 22 -43.73 9.25 -23.44
N ILE A 23 -42.82 8.29 -23.43
CA ILE A 23 -42.90 7.09 -24.29
C ILE A 23 -43.53 5.92 -23.51
N ALA A 24 -44.40 5.16 -24.17
CA ALA A 24 -45.00 3.90 -23.71
C ALA A 24 -44.05 2.68 -23.76
N GLU A 25 -42.90 2.78 -24.45
CA GLU A 25 -41.84 1.78 -24.54
C GLU A 25 -40.53 2.41 -24.02
N GLY A 26 -40.30 2.28 -22.72
CA GLY A 26 -39.15 2.84 -22.02
C GLY A 26 -37.79 2.24 -22.45
N PRO A 27 -36.68 2.78 -21.94
CA PRO A 27 -35.35 2.16 -22.09
C PRO A 27 -35.38 0.70 -21.60
N GLN A 28 -34.67 -0.17 -22.31
CA GLN A 28 -34.58 -1.56 -21.88
C GLN A 28 -33.75 -1.62 -20.60
N PRO A 29 -34.26 -2.24 -19.52
CA PRO A 29 -33.43 -2.49 -18.34
C PRO A 29 -32.18 -3.23 -18.78
N VAL A 30 -31.02 -2.83 -18.25
CA VAL A 30 -29.82 -3.66 -18.37
C VAL A 30 -30.19 -5.00 -17.76
N ALA A 31 -30.25 -6.06 -18.57
CA ALA A 31 -30.42 -7.42 -18.05
C ALA A 31 -29.32 -7.60 -17.01
N ALA A 32 -29.72 -7.91 -15.78
CA ALA A 32 -29.07 -7.40 -14.57
C ALA A 32 -27.62 -7.86 -14.32
N PHE A 33 -27.01 -8.62 -15.23
CA PHE A 33 -25.71 -9.23 -14.99
C PHE A 33 -24.82 -9.35 -16.24
N GLU A 34 -25.23 -9.00 -17.47
CA GLU A 34 -24.48 -9.41 -18.68
C GLU A 34 -23.27 -8.55 -19.05
N MET A 35 -23.15 -7.33 -18.50
CA MET A 35 -22.10 -6.38 -18.90
C MET A 35 -21.18 -5.99 -17.75
N ILE A 36 -19.93 -5.65 -18.09
CA ILE A 36 -18.93 -5.10 -17.17
C ILE A 36 -18.36 -3.79 -17.74
N PRO A 37 -17.66 -2.95 -16.96
CA PRO A 37 -16.95 -1.78 -17.49
C PRO A 37 -16.05 -2.15 -18.68
N ALA A 38 -16.11 -1.37 -19.75
CA ALA A 38 -15.41 -1.67 -20.99
C ALA A 38 -13.89 -1.82 -20.81
N LEU A 39 -13.30 -1.06 -19.87
CA LEU A 39 -11.88 -1.15 -19.51
C LEU A 39 -11.49 -2.52 -18.93
N LEU A 40 -12.43 -3.26 -18.35
CA LEU A 40 -12.20 -4.58 -17.76
C LEU A 40 -12.45 -5.74 -18.75
N ALA A 41 -13.04 -5.48 -19.92
CA ALA A 41 -13.43 -6.49 -20.91
C ALA A 41 -12.26 -7.41 -21.31
N ARG A 42 -11.09 -6.81 -21.58
CA ARG A 42 -9.88 -7.54 -21.98
C ARG A 42 -9.24 -8.38 -20.87
N TYR A 43 -9.70 -8.22 -19.62
CA TYR A 43 -9.08 -8.81 -18.44
C TYR A 43 -9.91 -9.93 -17.80
N ARG A 44 -11.08 -10.27 -18.35
CA ARG A 44 -12.01 -11.28 -17.79
C ARG A 44 -11.34 -12.61 -17.42
N ASP A 45 -10.41 -13.07 -18.25
CA ASP A 45 -9.59 -14.26 -17.99
C ASP A 45 -8.17 -13.86 -17.56
N LEU A 46 -7.94 -13.84 -16.25
CA LEU A 46 -6.61 -13.58 -15.69
C LEU A 46 -5.61 -14.71 -15.95
N ALA A 47 -6.04 -15.94 -16.24
CA ALA A 47 -5.12 -17.05 -16.51
C ALA A 47 -4.39 -16.89 -17.85
N ALA A 48 -4.92 -16.08 -18.76
CA ALA A 48 -4.24 -15.69 -19.99
C ALA A 48 -3.14 -14.64 -19.77
N LEU A 49 -3.15 -13.97 -18.61
CA LEU A 49 -2.27 -12.86 -18.30
C LEU A 49 -1.19 -13.29 -17.32
N ARG A 50 -0.05 -12.62 -17.41
CA ARG A 50 1.06 -12.80 -16.48
C ARG A 50 1.19 -11.52 -15.67
N TYR A 51 0.92 -11.63 -14.37
CA TYR A 51 0.87 -10.53 -13.41
C TYR A 51 1.41 -11.02 -12.06
N ASP A 52 1.33 -10.17 -11.02
CA ASP A 52 2.03 -10.43 -9.76
C ASP A 52 1.57 -11.69 -9.01
N PHE A 53 0.35 -12.20 -9.25
CA PHE A 53 -0.20 -13.34 -8.52
C PHE A 53 -0.13 -14.66 -9.31
N PRO A 54 -0.02 -15.81 -8.61
CA PRO A 54 0.04 -15.95 -7.15
C PRO A 54 1.38 -15.51 -6.55
N LEU A 55 1.34 -15.14 -5.27
CA LEU A 55 2.53 -14.88 -4.46
C LEU A 55 3.09 -16.18 -3.88
N VAL A 56 4.39 -16.21 -3.66
CA VAL A 56 5.11 -17.22 -2.88
C VAL A 56 5.39 -16.62 -1.50
N LEU A 57 4.74 -17.17 -0.47
CA LEU A 57 5.03 -16.89 0.95
C LEU A 57 6.17 -17.81 1.38
N ALA A 58 7.41 -17.33 1.26
CA ALA A 58 8.62 -18.12 1.37
C ALA A 58 8.95 -18.49 2.83
N LYS A 59 9.57 -19.65 3.05
CA LYS A 59 9.89 -20.15 4.39
C LYS A 59 10.89 -19.28 5.16
N ASP A 60 11.71 -18.49 4.47
CA ASP A 60 12.64 -17.51 5.06
C ASP A 60 11.93 -16.20 5.47
N GLY A 61 10.63 -16.10 5.19
CA GLY A 61 9.78 -14.95 5.45
C GLY A 61 9.73 -13.94 4.31
N GLY A 62 10.34 -14.24 3.17
CA GLY A 62 10.21 -13.45 1.95
C GLY A 62 8.81 -13.58 1.34
N ILE A 63 8.35 -12.51 0.69
CA ILE A 63 7.12 -12.54 -0.12
C ILE A 63 7.51 -12.14 -1.53
N HIS A 64 7.25 -13.01 -2.49
CA HIS A 64 7.67 -12.86 -3.89
C HIS A 64 6.51 -13.12 -4.84
N SER A 65 6.50 -12.48 -6.01
CA SER A 65 5.64 -12.93 -7.10
C SER A 65 6.22 -14.22 -7.70
N LEU A 66 5.36 -15.21 -7.97
CA LEU A 66 5.77 -16.41 -8.69
C LEU A 66 6.37 -16.07 -10.06
N SER A 67 5.79 -15.09 -10.77
CA SER A 67 6.25 -14.68 -12.10
C SER A 67 7.70 -14.16 -12.07
N THR A 68 8.05 -13.36 -11.06
CA THR A 68 9.42 -12.85 -10.87
C THR A 68 10.42 -13.98 -10.60
N LEU A 69 10.08 -14.93 -9.72
CA LEU A 69 10.96 -16.06 -9.41
C LEU A 69 11.17 -16.96 -10.64
N VAL A 70 10.13 -17.16 -11.45
CA VAL A 70 10.24 -17.92 -12.71
C VAL A 70 11.12 -17.19 -13.71
N ASP A 71 10.96 -15.87 -13.88
CA ASP A 71 11.82 -15.07 -14.77
C ASP A 71 13.29 -15.13 -14.38
N GLU A 72 13.58 -15.00 -13.09
CA GLU A 72 14.94 -15.11 -12.56
C GLU A 72 15.54 -16.48 -12.84
N SER A 73 14.75 -17.54 -12.68
CA SER A 73 15.18 -18.92 -12.92
C SER A 73 15.38 -19.26 -14.40
N LEU A 74 14.80 -18.46 -15.31
CA LEU A 74 14.82 -18.68 -16.76
C LEU A 74 15.89 -17.89 -17.53
N LYS A 75 16.68 -17.02 -16.88
CA LYS A 75 17.66 -16.14 -17.55
C LYS A 75 18.64 -16.88 -18.47
N ASP A 76 19.07 -18.08 -18.08
CA ASP A 76 20.08 -18.88 -18.81
C ASP A 76 19.55 -20.25 -19.29
N GLN A 77 18.23 -20.38 -19.44
CA GLN A 77 17.58 -21.65 -19.80
C GLN A 77 17.23 -21.74 -21.29
N ASP A 78 17.25 -22.96 -21.83
CA ASP A 78 16.88 -23.20 -23.23
C ASP A 78 15.38 -22.97 -23.50
N ASP A 79 15.03 -22.77 -24.77
CA ASP A 79 13.66 -22.46 -25.21
C ASP A 79 12.63 -23.54 -24.81
N LYS A 80 13.03 -24.82 -24.76
CA LYS A 80 12.11 -25.90 -24.39
C LYS A 80 11.80 -25.84 -22.90
N THR A 81 12.83 -25.66 -22.07
CA THR A 81 12.68 -25.47 -20.62
C THR A 81 11.85 -24.23 -20.30
N ARG A 82 12.11 -23.11 -20.99
CA ARG A 82 11.33 -21.87 -20.89
C ARG A 82 9.85 -22.10 -21.20
N LYS A 83 9.53 -22.75 -22.32
CA LYS A 83 8.13 -23.04 -22.68
C LYS A 83 7.43 -23.93 -21.66
N LEU A 84 8.12 -24.94 -21.14
CA LEU A 84 7.56 -25.85 -20.14
C LEU A 84 7.32 -25.14 -18.79
N ALA A 85 8.26 -24.31 -18.35
CA ALA A 85 8.13 -23.49 -17.14
C ALA A 85 6.95 -22.51 -17.24
N LEU A 86 6.87 -21.75 -18.34
CA LEU A 86 5.76 -20.78 -18.55
C LEU A 86 4.40 -21.46 -18.68
N LYS A 87 4.35 -22.66 -19.27
CA LYS A 87 3.13 -23.48 -19.31
C LYS A 87 2.70 -23.86 -17.90
N HIS A 88 3.63 -24.33 -17.07
CA HIS A 88 3.32 -24.71 -15.70
C HIS A 88 2.91 -23.51 -14.83
N GLU A 89 3.57 -22.36 -15.01
CA GLU A 89 3.19 -21.10 -14.37
C GLU A 89 1.74 -20.71 -14.71
N ARG A 90 1.33 -20.89 -15.98
CA ARG A 90 -0.05 -20.66 -16.42
C ARG A 90 -1.03 -21.67 -15.82
N GLU A 91 -0.65 -22.94 -15.73
CA GLU A 91 -1.46 -23.99 -15.07
C GLU A 91 -1.74 -23.66 -13.60
N ILE A 92 -0.75 -23.08 -12.90
CA ILE A 92 -0.90 -22.58 -11.53
C ILE A 92 -1.89 -21.42 -11.47
N ARG A 93 -1.75 -20.38 -12.32
CA ARG A 93 -2.70 -19.26 -12.37
C ARG A 93 -4.12 -19.70 -12.73
N ALA A 94 -4.26 -20.70 -13.57
CA ALA A 94 -5.56 -21.30 -13.90
C ALA A 94 -6.16 -22.15 -12.76
N GLY A 95 -5.43 -22.33 -11.65
CA GLY A 95 -5.85 -23.16 -10.52
C GLY A 95 -5.74 -24.68 -10.76
N SER A 96 -5.24 -25.10 -11.92
CA SER A 96 -5.07 -26.52 -12.28
C SER A 96 -3.87 -27.19 -11.60
N ALA A 97 -2.90 -26.39 -11.15
CA ALA A 97 -1.77 -26.83 -10.33
C ALA A 97 -1.72 -26.01 -9.02
N LYS A 98 -1.43 -26.67 -7.90
CA LYS A 98 -1.43 -26.06 -6.54
C LYS A 98 -0.04 -25.75 -5.99
N ALA A 99 1.01 -26.18 -6.66
CA ALA A 99 2.39 -26.04 -6.24
C ALA A 99 3.29 -25.96 -7.47
N TRP A 100 4.46 -25.33 -7.30
CA TRP A 100 5.47 -25.30 -8.34
C TRP A 100 6.22 -26.63 -8.41
N ASN A 101 6.01 -27.39 -9.48
CA ASN A 101 6.79 -28.58 -9.86
C ASN A 101 7.39 -28.41 -11.26
N GLY A 102 7.75 -27.18 -11.60
CA GLY A 102 8.27 -26.82 -12.91
C GLY A 102 9.66 -27.42 -13.18
N PRO A 103 10.16 -27.30 -14.43
CA PRO A 103 11.43 -27.91 -14.83
C PRO A 103 12.67 -27.20 -14.25
N VAL A 104 12.48 -26.06 -13.59
CA VAL A 104 13.54 -25.27 -12.97
C VAL A 104 13.27 -25.09 -11.47
N PRO A 105 14.30 -25.17 -10.62
CA PRO A 105 14.19 -24.81 -9.21
C PRO A 105 14.00 -23.29 -9.08
N LEU A 106 13.18 -22.87 -8.12
CA LEU A 106 13.01 -21.45 -7.78
C LEU A 106 14.00 -21.05 -6.68
N ALA A 107 14.37 -19.78 -6.66
CA ALA A 107 15.23 -19.22 -5.61
C ALA A 107 14.58 -19.21 -4.22
N ALA A 108 13.26 -19.25 -4.15
CA ALA A 108 12.49 -19.30 -2.90
C ALA A 108 11.42 -20.40 -2.98
N ASP A 109 11.28 -21.16 -1.89
CA ASP A 109 10.25 -22.18 -1.70
C ASP A 109 9.27 -21.74 -0.59
N GLY A 110 7.99 -21.95 -0.82
CA GLY A 110 6.94 -21.37 -0.01
C GLY A 110 5.53 -21.77 -0.40
N GLU A 111 4.57 -21.31 0.40
CA GLU A 111 3.15 -21.54 0.13
C GLU A 111 2.66 -20.57 -0.95
N LEU A 112 1.90 -21.06 -1.93
CA LEU A 112 1.27 -20.21 -2.93
C LEU A 112 0.03 -19.52 -2.35
N ALA A 113 -0.08 -18.22 -2.57
CA ALA A 113 -1.20 -17.38 -2.17
C ALA A 113 -1.68 -16.57 -3.38
N ASP A 114 -2.84 -16.95 -3.91
CA ASP A 114 -3.51 -16.18 -4.96
C ASP A 114 -4.28 -15.00 -4.35
N CYS A 115 -4.69 -14.03 -5.17
CA CYS A 115 -5.51 -12.91 -4.75
C CYS A 115 -6.97 -13.33 -4.54
N ASP A 116 -7.24 -13.92 -3.37
CA ASP A 116 -8.55 -14.38 -2.92
C ASP A 116 -8.94 -13.81 -1.53
N ALA A 117 -10.09 -14.23 -0.99
CA ALA A 117 -10.55 -13.83 0.34
C ALA A 117 -9.57 -14.19 1.48
N ARG A 118 -8.65 -15.13 1.28
CA ARG A 118 -7.70 -15.58 2.30
C ARG A 118 -6.38 -14.82 2.22
N LEU A 119 -6.12 -14.12 1.11
CA LEU A 119 -4.87 -13.42 0.88
C LEU A 119 -4.53 -12.42 1.98
N PRO A 120 -5.40 -11.46 2.39
CA PRO A 120 -5.01 -10.46 3.37
C PRO A 120 -4.60 -11.09 4.70
N GLY A 121 -5.41 -12.05 5.18
CA GLY A 121 -5.13 -12.80 6.40
C GLY A 121 -3.81 -13.57 6.34
N ARG A 122 -3.59 -14.34 5.27
CA ARG A 122 -2.36 -15.15 5.10
C ARG A 122 -1.13 -14.28 4.93
N PHE A 123 -1.21 -13.22 4.15
CA PHE A 123 -0.11 -12.29 3.88
C PHE A 123 0.37 -11.62 5.17
N VAL A 124 -0.55 -10.99 5.92
CA VAL A 124 -0.20 -10.26 7.15
C VAL A 124 0.26 -11.24 8.23
N ALA A 125 -0.41 -12.38 8.40
CA ALA A 125 0.01 -13.39 9.38
C ALA A 125 1.41 -13.95 9.07
N HIS A 126 1.72 -14.22 7.80
CA HIS A 126 3.03 -14.71 7.39
C HIS A 126 4.14 -13.69 7.67
N ALA A 127 3.95 -12.43 7.25
CA ALA A 127 4.89 -11.36 7.51
C ALA A 127 5.07 -11.10 9.02
N TRP A 128 3.98 -11.11 9.78
CA TRP A 128 4.01 -10.90 11.22
C TRP A 128 4.72 -12.03 11.97
N ARG A 129 4.39 -13.30 11.68
CA ARG A 129 5.04 -14.46 12.33
C ARG A 129 6.54 -14.44 12.11
N THR A 130 7.00 -14.18 10.88
CA THR A 130 8.43 -14.06 10.56
C THR A 130 9.12 -13.01 11.43
N LEU A 131 8.50 -11.83 11.58
CA LEU A 131 9.06 -10.74 12.37
C LEU A 131 9.06 -11.07 13.88
N GLU A 132 7.98 -11.65 14.38
CA GLU A 132 7.85 -12.05 15.78
C GLU A 132 8.78 -13.21 16.15
N GLU A 133 9.00 -14.18 15.27
CA GLU A 133 9.96 -15.26 15.48
C GLU A 133 11.39 -14.73 15.60
N LYS A 134 11.77 -13.81 14.70
CA LYS A 134 13.08 -13.13 14.76
C LYS A 134 13.23 -12.34 16.06
N LYS A 135 12.20 -11.58 16.45
CA LYS A 135 12.21 -10.81 17.71
C LYS A 135 12.27 -11.73 18.94
N ALA A 136 11.46 -12.77 18.98
CA ALA A 136 11.43 -13.73 20.08
C ALA A 136 12.75 -14.50 20.20
N ALA A 137 13.41 -14.83 19.08
CA ALA A 137 14.74 -15.44 19.09
C ALA A 137 15.79 -14.48 19.70
N ALA A 138 15.82 -13.21 19.29
CA ALA A 138 16.75 -12.22 19.83
C ALA A 138 16.54 -11.97 21.34
N LEU A 139 15.28 -11.88 21.79
CA LEU A 139 14.97 -11.73 23.21
C LEU A 139 15.36 -12.98 24.01
N ARG A 140 15.08 -14.19 23.49
CA ARG A 140 15.51 -15.45 24.11
C ARG A 140 17.02 -15.51 24.28
N GLU A 141 17.78 -15.22 23.23
CA GLU A 141 19.24 -15.21 23.28
C GLU A 141 19.77 -14.20 24.31
N SER A 142 19.18 -13.00 24.39
CA SER A 142 19.53 -12.00 25.40
C SER A 142 19.28 -12.51 26.83
N ILE A 143 18.15 -13.19 27.05
CA ILE A 143 17.77 -13.73 28.35
C ILE A 143 18.65 -14.92 28.74
N GLU A 144 18.96 -15.82 27.81
CA GLU A 144 19.86 -16.95 28.02
C GLU A 144 21.27 -16.47 28.40
N ARG A 145 21.78 -15.42 27.73
CA ARG A 145 23.05 -14.80 28.11
C ARG A 145 23.02 -14.22 29.52
N LEU A 146 21.93 -13.58 29.93
CA LEU A 146 21.78 -13.06 31.29
C LEU A 146 21.69 -14.20 32.31
N ALA A 147 20.91 -15.24 32.01
CA ALA A 147 20.78 -16.42 32.87
C ALA A 147 22.13 -17.12 33.06
N ALA A 148 22.92 -17.29 31.99
CA ALA A 148 24.26 -17.86 32.08
C ALA A 148 25.17 -17.06 33.03
N LYS A 149 25.22 -15.72 32.87
CA LYS A 149 25.99 -14.85 33.77
C LYS A 149 25.56 -14.96 35.24
N LEU A 150 24.26 -15.06 35.50
CA LEU A 150 23.73 -15.24 36.85
C LEU A 150 24.06 -16.62 37.43
N SER A 151 23.97 -17.67 36.61
CA SER A 151 24.38 -19.02 36.99
C SER A 151 25.87 -19.10 37.30
N ASP A 152 26.73 -18.40 36.54
CA ASP A 152 28.17 -18.33 36.80
C ASP A 152 28.47 -17.68 38.15
N ILE A 153 27.70 -16.66 38.57
CA ILE A 153 27.83 -16.05 39.90
C ILE A 153 27.56 -17.08 41.00
N LEU A 154 26.48 -17.87 40.86
CA LEU A 154 26.14 -18.93 41.83
C LEU A 154 27.16 -20.07 41.82
N ALA A 155 27.66 -20.46 40.65
CA ALA A 155 28.70 -21.49 40.52
C ALA A 155 30.02 -21.05 41.16
N ALA A 156 30.41 -19.79 40.95
CA ALA A 156 31.61 -19.21 41.58
C ALA A 156 31.49 -19.12 43.10
N ASP A 157 30.30 -18.83 43.63
CA ASP A 157 30.02 -18.88 45.08
C ASP A 157 30.10 -20.29 45.64
N LEU A 158 29.48 -21.26 44.97
CA LEU A 158 29.55 -22.66 45.35
C LEU A 158 31.00 -23.16 45.38
N GLY A 159 31.81 -22.87 44.35
CA GLY A 159 33.23 -23.24 44.34
C GLY A 159 34.07 -22.57 45.44
N ARG A 160 33.57 -21.47 46.03
CA ARG A 160 34.20 -20.81 47.18
C ARG A 160 33.67 -21.28 48.53
N SER A 161 32.58 -22.05 48.57
CA SER A 161 31.98 -22.57 49.79
C SER A 161 32.69 -23.82 50.31
N ASP A 162 32.46 -24.17 51.57
CA ASP A 162 33.00 -25.40 52.16
C ASP A 162 32.43 -26.68 51.52
N GLU A 163 31.22 -26.59 50.95
CA GLU A 163 30.53 -27.67 50.25
C GLU A 163 31.11 -27.88 48.84
N GLY A 164 31.34 -26.80 48.09
CA GLY A 164 31.98 -26.90 46.77
C GLY A 164 33.46 -27.29 46.83
N ARG A 165 34.13 -27.04 47.96
CA ARG A 165 35.50 -27.49 48.24
C ARG A 165 35.58 -28.81 48.98
N SER A 166 34.45 -29.49 49.19
CA SER A 166 34.46 -30.82 49.78
C SER A 166 35.21 -31.80 48.87
N ALA A 167 35.84 -32.81 49.46
CA ALA A 167 36.56 -33.82 48.70
C ALA A 167 35.66 -34.53 47.68
N GLN A 168 34.36 -34.68 47.98
CA GLN A 168 33.37 -35.28 47.08
C GLN A 168 33.12 -34.41 45.84
N THR A 169 32.90 -33.11 46.00
CA THR A 169 32.65 -32.17 44.89
C THR A 169 33.91 -31.97 44.04
N LEU A 170 35.09 -31.93 44.67
CA LEU A 170 36.37 -31.88 43.95
C LEU A 170 36.57 -33.15 43.11
N ARG A 171 36.38 -34.35 43.70
CA ARG A 171 36.44 -35.63 42.94
C ARG A 171 35.50 -35.64 41.73
N ALA A 172 34.27 -35.16 41.90
CA ALA A 172 33.29 -35.07 40.81
C ALA A 172 33.73 -34.11 39.70
N SER A 173 34.34 -32.97 40.05
CA SER A 173 34.84 -31.96 39.11
C SER A 173 36.02 -32.46 38.27
N PHE A 174 36.85 -33.36 38.80
CA PHE A 174 37.94 -34.03 38.07
C PHE A 174 37.49 -35.32 37.34
N ALA A 175 36.18 -35.52 37.17
CA ALA A 175 35.56 -36.69 36.53
C ALA A 175 36.02 -38.05 37.11
N GLY A 176 36.52 -38.07 38.35
CA GLY A 176 36.93 -39.29 39.08
C GLY A 176 38.07 -40.10 38.45
N ARG A 177 38.91 -39.51 37.58
CA ARG A 177 39.91 -40.26 36.78
C ARG A 177 41.33 -40.28 37.32
N ASP A 178 41.62 -39.60 38.43
CA ASP A 178 42.98 -39.44 38.91
C ASP A 178 43.13 -39.88 40.37
N ASP A 179 43.53 -41.14 40.56
CA ASP A 179 43.80 -41.73 41.88
C ASP A 179 45.08 -41.16 42.53
N SER A 180 45.84 -40.32 41.82
CA SER A 180 47.05 -39.67 42.34
C SER A 180 46.78 -38.46 43.23
N ILE A 181 45.55 -37.94 43.24
CA ILE A 181 45.16 -36.74 43.99
C ILE A 181 44.49 -37.11 45.32
N ASP A 182 45.11 -36.73 46.44
CA ASP A 182 44.45 -36.78 47.75
C ASP A 182 43.46 -35.60 47.89
N PHE A 183 42.21 -35.86 47.52
CA PHE A 183 41.13 -34.87 47.57
C PHE A 183 40.76 -34.41 48.99
N GLU A 184 41.07 -35.20 50.03
CA GLU A 184 40.88 -34.77 51.42
C GLU A 184 41.94 -33.75 51.82
N ALA A 185 43.20 -34.00 51.46
CA ALA A 185 44.30 -33.05 51.67
C ALA A 185 44.08 -31.75 50.86
N LEU A 186 43.63 -31.85 49.61
CA LEU A 186 43.34 -30.69 48.75
C LEU A 186 42.19 -29.85 49.30
N SER A 187 41.09 -30.48 49.73
CA SER A 187 39.97 -29.83 50.43
C SER A 187 40.44 -29.05 51.66
N GLY A 188 41.27 -29.69 52.52
CA GLY A 188 41.85 -29.06 53.70
C GLY A 188 42.76 -27.85 53.36
N LEU A 189 43.54 -27.96 52.29
CA LEU A 189 44.43 -26.88 51.83
C LEU A 189 43.65 -25.68 51.29
N LEU A 190 42.63 -25.92 50.45
CA LEU A 190 41.78 -24.88 49.89
C LEU A 190 40.98 -24.14 50.97
N LYS A 191 40.49 -24.85 52.00
CA LYS A 191 39.81 -24.24 53.16
C LYS A 191 40.72 -23.36 53.99
N ARG A 192 42.02 -23.72 54.13
CA ARG A 192 43.00 -22.91 54.87
C ARG A 192 43.52 -21.71 54.06
N ALA A 193 43.73 -21.87 52.76
CA ALA A 193 44.34 -20.84 51.92
C ALA A 193 43.39 -19.70 51.51
N LEU A 194 42.09 -20.01 51.38
CA LEU A 194 41.08 -19.05 50.91
C LEU A 194 39.90 -19.02 51.90
N PRO A 195 39.83 -18.05 52.82
CA PRO A 195 38.68 -17.95 53.72
C PRO A 195 37.38 -17.83 52.92
N ALA A 196 36.37 -18.62 53.28
CA ALA A 196 35.06 -18.57 52.65
C ALA A 196 34.47 -17.16 52.80
N ARG A 197 34.19 -16.50 51.67
CA ARG A 197 33.39 -15.27 51.63
C ARG A 197 32.10 -15.60 50.87
N PRO A 198 31.12 -16.21 51.54
CA PRO A 198 29.88 -16.58 50.89
C PRO A 198 29.15 -15.33 50.40
N LEU A 199 28.45 -15.46 49.28
CA LEU A 199 27.46 -14.48 48.86
C LEU A 199 26.46 -14.24 50.01
N PRO A 200 26.05 -12.98 50.25
CA PRO A 200 24.96 -12.70 51.18
C PRO A 200 23.72 -13.54 50.83
N ALA A 201 23.08 -14.12 51.84
CA ALA A 201 21.92 -14.99 51.64
C ALA A 201 20.74 -14.27 50.96
N SER A 202 20.64 -12.95 51.07
CA SER A 202 19.66 -12.14 50.31
C SER A 202 19.98 -12.14 48.82
N ARG A 203 21.23 -11.87 48.45
CA ARG A 203 21.71 -11.86 47.05
C ARG A 203 21.56 -13.22 46.38
N ARG A 204 21.90 -14.32 47.07
CA ARG A 204 21.74 -15.67 46.53
C ARG A 204 20.26 -15.98 46.21
N ARG A 205 19.36 -15.76 47.16
CA ARG A 205 17.91 -15.95 46.98
C ARG A 205 17.35 -15.08 45.85
N ARG A 206 17.86 -13.85 45.70
CA ARG A 206 17.49 -12.95 44.61
C ARG A 206 17.91 -13.51 43.26
N ILE A 207 19.16 -13.94 43.09
CA ILE A 207 19.65 -14.51 41.83
C ILE A 207 18.87 -15.79 41.46
N GLU A 208 18.62 -16.69 42.41
CA GLU A 208 17.82 -17.90 42.19
C GLU A 208 16.38 -17.57 41.76
N SER A 209 15.76 -16.56 42.38
CA SER A 209 14.43 -16.06 42.01
C SER A 209 14.40 -15.44 40.60
N LEU A 210 15.43 -14.68 40.23
CA LEU A 210 15.57 -14.09 38.89
C LEU A 210 15.69 -15.18 37.82
N LEU A 211 16.56 -16.18 38.03
CA LEU A 211 16.71 -17.32 37.12
C LEU A 211 15.39 -18.05 36.90
N LYS A 212 14.63 -18.30 37.98
CA LYS A 212 13.31 -18.94 37.87
C LYS A 212 12.33 -18.12 37.03
N ARG A 213 12.32 -16.78 37.19
CA ARG A 213 11.42 -15.89 36.44
C ARG A 213 11.80 -15.75 34.96
N LEU A 214 13.09 -15.70 34.66
CA LEU A 214 13.59 -15.62 33.27
C LEU A 214 13.25 -16.89 32.47
N ALA A 215 13.07 -18.03 33.13
CA ALA A 215 12.72 -19.30 32.50
C ALA A 215 11.22 -19.49 32.18
N THR A 216 10.32 -18.70 32.76
CA THR A 216 8.86 -18.92 32.67
C THR A 216 8.18 -18.14 31.53
N LEU A 217 8.85 -17.97 30.40
CA LEU A 217 8.42 -17.05 29.35
C LEU A 217 7.60 -17.70 28.25
N ASP A 218 6.40 -17.17 28.07
CA ASP A 218 5.56 -17.46 26.92
C ASP A 218 5.79 -16.42 25.80
N PHE A 219 6.28 -16.93 24.67
CA PHE A 219 6.55 -16.15 23.47
C PHE A 219 5.40 -16.20 22.44
N GLY A 220 4.28 -16.87 22.76
CA GLY A 220 3.13 -16.96 21.86
C GLY A 220 3.21 -18.15 20.90
N PRO A 221 2.44 -18.12 19.80
CA PRO A 221 1.89 -16.94 19.13
C PRO A 221 0.61 -16.38 19.78
N PHE A 222 0.49 -15.04 19.82
CA PHE A 222 -0.72 -14.33 20.28
C PHE A 222 -1.51 -13.81 19.10
N VAL A 223 -2.36 -14.67 18.51
CA VAL A 223 -3.22 -14.35 17.38
C VAL A 223 -4.68 -14.50 17.80
N PHE A 224 -5.49 -13.50 17.51
CA PHE A 224 -6.91 -13.46 17.86
C PHE A 224 -7.73 -13.06 16.64
N ASP A 225 -8.99 -13.48 16.60
CA ASP A 225 -9.99 -13.05 15.63
C ASP A 225 -10.95 -11.96 16.19
N ASN A 226 -10.78 -11.61 17.47
CA ASN A 226 -11.65 -10.69 18.18
C ASN A 226 -10.86 -9.68 19.05
N CYS A 227 -11.19 -8.39 18.92
CA CYS A 227 -10.60 -7.30 19.70
C CYS A 227 -10.85 -7.46 21.21
N ALA A 228 -12.02 -7.95 21.62
CA ALA A 228 -12.37 -8.08 23.04
C ALA A 228 -11.50 -9.13 23.74
N GLU A 229 -11.31 -10.29 23.10
CA GLU A 229 -10.45 -11.37 23.61
C GLU A 229 -8.98 -10.96 23.62
N ALA A 230 -8.51 -10.29 22.57
CA ALA A 230 -7.15 -9.77 22.51
C ALA A 230 -6.87 -8.77 23.65
N LEU A 231 -7.80 -7.84 23.91
CA LEU A 231 -7.67 -6.87 24.99
C LEU A 231 -7.69 -7.54 26.37
N ALA A 232 -8.55 -8.54 26.57
CA ALA A 232 -8.61 -9.30 27.82
C ALA A 232 -7.32 -10.11 28.05
N ALA A 233 -6.82 -10.79 27.02
CA ALA A 233 -5.57 -11.55 27.07
C ALA A 233 -4.37 -10.64 27.37
N TYR A 234 -4.30 -9.47 26.73
CA TYR A 234 -3.25 -8.49 27.01
C TYR A 234 -3.31 -7.99 28.46
N ARG A 235 -4.51 -7.65 28.98
CA ARG A 235 -4.68 -7.23 30.38
C ARG A 235 -4.25 -8.31 31.36
N ALA A 236 -4.54 -9.57 31.07
CA ALA A 236 -4.10 -10.71 31.89
C ALA A 236 -2.58 -10.92 31.85
N ARG A 237 -1.94 -10.62 30.71
CA ARG A 237 -0.49 -10.76 30.49
C ARG A 237 0.32 -9.58 31.02
N LEU A 238 -0.27 -8.38 31.11
CA LEU A 238 0.43 -7.15 31.50
C LEU A 238 1.21 -7.27 32.84
N PRO A 239 0.65 -7.85 33.93
CA PRO A 239 1.41 -8.04 35.17
C PRO A 239 2.64 -8.95 34.99
N GLN A 240 2.55 -9.96 34.10
CA GLN A 240 3.64 -10.87 33.80
C GLN A 240 4.75 -10.16 33.00
N LEU A 241 4.38 -9.32 32.03
CA LEU A 241 5.33 -8.48 31.28
C LEU A 241 6.06 -7.49 32.20
N ILE A 242 5.34 -6.84 33.12
CA ILE A 242 5.94 -5.96 34.12
C ILE A 242 6.93 -6.73 35.01
N ALA A 243 6.51 -7.90 35.51
CA ALA A 243 7.37 -8.72 36.36
C ALA A 243 8.63 -9.21 35.64
N LEU A 244 8.50 -9.53 34.36
CA LEU A 244 9.61 -9.91 33.50
C LEU A 244 10.56 -8.75 33.21
N SER A 245 10.03 -7.58 32.83
CA SER A 245 10.83 -6.37 32.62
C SER A 245 11.65 -6.03 33.87
N LYS A 246 11.03 -6.09 35.06
CA LYS A 246 11.75 -5.95 36.34
C LYS A 246 12.85 -7.01 36.50
N ALA A 247 12.56 -8.28 36.20
CA ALA A 247 13.53 -9.36 36.31
C ALA A 247 14.72 -9.18 35.36
N ILE A 248 14.49 -8.75 34.11
CA ILE A 248 15.56 -8.46 33.14
C ILE A 248 16.44 -7.32 33.63
N ALA A 249 15.84 -6.20 34.06
CA ALA A 249 16.58 -5.05 34.58
C ALA A 249 17.40 -5.41 35.84
N ALA A 250 16.79 -6.13 36.79
CA ALA A 250 17.48 -6.61 37.98
C ALA A 250 18.61 -7.60 37.65
N ALA A 251 18.39 -8.51 36.70
CA ALA A 251 19.39 -9.45 36.22
C ALA A 251 20.59 -8.75 35.57
N ARG A 252 20.34 -7.68 34.78
CA ARG A 252 21.41 -6.85 34.20
C ARG A 252 22.27 -6.20 35.30
N LEU A 253 21.64 -5.61 36.32
CA LEU A 253 22.35 -5.00 37.46
C LEU A 253 23.15 -6.03 38.27
N GLU A 254 22.59 -7.23 38.50
CA GLU A 254 23.29 -8.30 39.19
C GLU A 254 24.49 -8.84 38.39
N ALA A 255 24.30 -9.04 37.09
CA ALA A 255 25.35 -9.50 36.19
C ALA A 255 26.50 -8.48 36.06
N ALA A 256 26.20 -7.17 36.19
CA ALA A 256 27.20 -6.11 36.24
C ALA A 256 27.84 -5.92 37.63
N GLY A 257 27.29 -6.54 38.68
CA GLY A 257 27.71 -6.31 40.07
C GLY A 257 27.32 -4.94 40.63
N GLU A 258 26.40 -4.25 39.97
CA GLU A 258 25.95 -2.89 40.30
C GLU A 258 24.69 -2.88 41.19
N TYR A 259 24.14 -4.05 41.52
CA TYR A 259 22.91 -4.15 42.31
C TYR A 259 23.12 -3.72 43.77
N VAL A 260 22.48 -2.62 44.18
CA VAL A 260 22.47 -2.11 45.55
C VAL A 260 21.09 -2.33 46.18
N GLU A 261 20.98 -3.26 47.12
CA GLU A 261 19.72 -3.70 47.76
C GLU A 261 18.89 -2.53 48.32
N ALA A 262 19.51 -1.66 49.12
CA ALA A 262 18.84 -0.51 49.75
C ALA A 262 18.29 0.53 48.75
N ARG A 263 18.79 0.55 47.51
CA ARG A 263 18.37 1.49 46.47
C ARG A 263 17.42 0.83 45.46
N HIS A 264 17.74 -0.37 45.03
CA HIS A 264 17.06 -1.03 43.92
C HIS A 264 15.81 -1.78 44.35
N ASP A 265 15.76 -2.35 45.57
CA ASP A 265 14.54 -3.03 46.02
C ASP A 265 13.35 -2.06 46.11
N PRO A 266 13.46 -0.87 46.75
CA PRO A 266 12.37 0.11 46.76
C PRO A 266 12.01 0.62 45.35
N PHE A 267 13.01 0.76 44.48
CA PHE A 267 12.80 1.18 43.10
C PHE A 267 12.01 0.14 42.31
N PHE A 268 12.37 -1.15 42.39
CA PHE A 268 11.66 -2.21 41.68
C PHE A 268 10.26 -2.47 42.24
N GLU A 269 10.02 -2.25 43.53
CA GLU A 269 8.66 -2.28 44.10
C GLU A 269 7.78 -1.16 43.51
N ALA A 270 8.30 0.07 43.42
CA ALA A 270 7.55 1.23 42.94
C ALA A 270 7.40 1.33 41.40
N CYS A 271 8.41 0.93 40.62
CA CYS A 271 8.52 1.29 39.19
C CYS A 271 8.04 0.21 38.21
N GLY A 272 6.80 -0.29 38.34
CA GLY A 272 6.24 -1.30 37.43
C GLY A 272 6.13 -0.87 35.96
N ALA A 273 5.20 0.04 35.65
CA ALA A 273 4.91 0.44 34.27
C ALA A 273 6.06 1.23 33.62
N SER A 274 6.83 1.99 34.41
CA SER A 274 7.94 2.80 33.89
C SER A 274 9.10 1.95 33.38
N LEU A 275 9.39 0.80 34.02
CA LEU A 275 10.43 -0.11 33.55
C LEU A 275 10.03 -0.81 32.25
N LEU A 276 8.75 -1.16 32.13
CA LEU A 276 8.22 -1.74 30.90
C LEU A 276 8.32 -0.76 29.72
N ALA A 277 8.12 0.54 29.96
CA ALA A 277 8.35 1.57 28.95
C ALA A 277 9.84 1.73 28.59
N ALA A 278 10.75 1.60 29.56
CA ALA A 278 12.20 1.72 29.35
C ALA A 278 12.80 0.52 28.59
N GLU A 279 12.32 -0.70 28.86
CA GLU A 279 12.67 -1.90 28.09
C GLU A 279 11.97 -1.94 26.72
N GLY A 280 11.02 -1.04 26.46
CA GLY A 280 10.26 -1.03 25.22
C GLY A 280 9.21 -2.14 25.17
N LEU A 281 7.94 -1.75 25.12
CA LEU A 281 6.83 -2.70 24.98
C LEU A 281 6.91 -3.52 23.68
N ALA A 282 7.55 -2.95 22.66
CA ALA A 282 7.77 -3.54 21.35
C ALA A 282 8.79 -4.68 21.34
N ASP A 283 9.68 -4.75 22.34
CA ASP A 283 10.71 -5.80 22.44
C ASP A 283 10.10 -7.14 22.87
N PHE A 284 8.93 -7.10 23.52
CA PHE A 284 8.17 -8.28 23.89
C PHE A 284 7.32 -8.80 22.72
N PRO A 285 6.95 -10.09 22.72
CA PRO A 285 6.09 -10.69 21.71
C PRO A 285 4.77 -9.94 21.57
N GLY A 286 4.47 -9.49 20.36
CA GLY A 286 3.31 -8.68 20.02
C GLY A 286 2.02 -9.48 19.95
N THR A 287 0.93 -8.79 19.61
CA THR A 287 -0.39 -9.42 19.39
C THR A 287 -0.90 -9.09 17.99
N LEU A 288 -1.36 -10.11 17.26
CA LEU A 288 -2.05 -9.95 15.99
C LEU A 288 -3.55 -10.18 16.19
N VAL A 289 -4.37 -9.27 15.67
CA VAL A 289 -5.84 -9.41 15.66
C VAL A 289 -6.31 -9.35 14.22
N GLN A 290 -7.02 -10.37 13.76
CA GLN A 290 -7.55 -10.46 12.38
C GLN A 290 -9.06 -10.47 12.44
N VAL A 291 -9.69 -9.35 12.10
CA VAL A 291 -11.15 -9.18 12.20
C VAL A 291 -11.78 -9.08 10.82
N ASP A 292 -12.97 -9.65 10.69
CA ASP A 292 -13.85 -9.34 9.56
C ASP A 292 -14.49 -7.97 9.79
N GLY A 293 -14.28 -7.05 8.84
CA GLY A 293 -14.85 -5.71 8.83
C GLY A 293 -16.37 -5.69 8.75
N ALA A 294 -17.01 -6.77 8.31
CA ALA A 294 -18.47 -6.92 8.37
C ALA A 294 -18.97 -7.08 9.82
N GLU A 295 -18.17 -7.70 10.69
CA GLU A 295 -18.48 -7.96 12.11
C GLU A 295 -18.14 -6.75 13.01
N LEU A 296 -17.37 -5.78 12.51
CA LEU A 296 -17.06 -4.52 13.18
C LEU A 296 -18.29 -3.59 13.25
N GLY A 297 -19.23 -3.93 14.13
CA GLY A 297 -20.35 -3.09 14.56
C GLY A 297 -19.95 -2.04 15.60
N MET A 298 -20.92 -1.30 16.13
CA MET A 298 -20.65 -0.20 17.09
C MET A 298 -19.93 -0.67 18.37
N ALA A 299 -20.26 -1.85 18.90
CA ALA A 299 -19.61 -2.39 20.10
C ALA A 299 -18.14 -2.77 19.85
N HIS A 300 -17.86 -3.46 18.73
CA HIS A 300 -16.51 -3.84 18.33
C HIS A 300 -15.62 -2.63 18.01
N ASN A 301 -16.20 -1.55 17.47
CA ASN A 301 -15.49 -0.30 17.23
C ASN A 301 -14.98 0.37 18.52
N ALA A 302 -15.73 0.28 19.62
CA ALA A 302 -15.29 0.83 20.90
C ALA A 302 -14.08 0.10 21.45
N GLN A 303 -14.07 -1.24 21.38
CA GLN A 303 -12.96 -2.07 21.83
C GLN A 303 -11.73 -1.88 20.94
N LEU A 304 -11.91 -1.78 19.62
CA LEU A 304 -10.85 -1.44 18.69
C LEU A 304 -10.23 -0.08 19.03
N ALA A 305 -11.06 0.96 19.18
CA ALA A 305 -10.59 2.31 19.51
C ALA A 305 -9.83 2.34 20.85
N GLU A 306 -10.35 1.65 21.87
CA GLU A 306 -9.67 1.51 23.17
C GLU A 306 -8.30 0.83 23.01
N MET A 307 -8.25 -0.30 22.29
CA MET A 307 -7.03 -1.06 22.08
C MET A 307 -5.96 -0.25 21.33
N LEU A 308 -6.36 0.52 20.29
CA LEU A 308 -5.47 1.41 19.56
C LEU A 308 -5.01 2.60 20.41
N ALA A 309 -5.89 3.17 21.24
CA ALA A 309 -5.59 4.32 22.09
C ALA A 309 -4.69 3.98 23.29
N LEU A 310 -4.71 2.74 23.77
CA LEU A 310 -3.87 2.26 24.89
C LEU A 310 -2.38 2.16 24.55
N GLY A 311 -1.98 2.38 23.28
CA GLY A 311 -0.58 2.30 22.86
C GLY A 311 0.00 0.88 22.94
N MET A 312 -0.86 -0.14 22.97
CA MET A 312 -0.46 -1.54 22.95
C MET A 312 0.32 -1.88 21.65
N PRO A 313 1.34 -2.76 21.68
CA PRO A 313 2.03 -3.26 20.49
C PRO A 313 1.15 -4.28 19.75
N VAL A 314 -0.04 -3.85 19.35
CA VAL A 314 -1.03 -4.66 18.64
C VAL A 314 -0.99 -4.38 17.14
N LYS A 315 -1.15 -5.43 16.34
CA LYS A 315 -1.30 -5.36 14.90
C LYS A 315 -2.71 -5.83 14.57
N VAL A 316 -3.53 -4.93 14.02
CA VAL A 316 -4.91 -5.22 13.68
C VAL A 316 -5.03 -5.27 12.17
N LEU A 317 -5.47 -6.40 11.62
CA LEU A 317 -5.96 -6.51 10.26
C LEU A 317 -7.49 -6.46 10.30
N ALA A 318 -8.08 -5.41 9.73
CA ALA A 318 -9.49 -5.33 9.41
C ALA A 318 -9.68 -5.64 7.93
N GLN A 319 -10.22 -6.82 7.63
CA GLN A 319 -10.46 -7.26 6.25
C GLN A 319 -11.88 -6.91 5.83
N PHE A 320 -12.06 -6.36 4.63
CA PHE A 320 -13.37 -6.12 4.03
C PHE A 320 -13.49 -6.97 2.76
N ASP A 321 -14.47 -7.85 2.71
CA ASP A 321 -14.77 -8.63 1.50
C ASP A 321 -15.81 -7.93 0.60
N ASP A 322 -16.66 -7.10 1.19
CA ASP A 322 -17.67 -6.31 0.50
C ASP A 322 -17.67 -4.86 1.02
N ILE A 323 -17.53 -3.90 0.10
CA ILE A 323 -17.57 -2.46 0.38
C ILE A 323 -18.76 -1.77 -0.30
N LEU A 324 -19.52 -2.52 -1.09
CA LEU A 324 -20.71 -2.04 -1.79
C LEU A 324 -21.94 -2.40 -0.95
N HIS A 325 -22.19 -1.60 0.09
CA HIS A 325 -23.34 -1.82 0.95
C HIS A 325 -24.58 -1.06 0.47
N ARG A 326 -25.74 -1.63 0.77
CA ARG A 326 -27.02 -0.91 0.67
C ARG A 326 -27.31 -0.25 2.00
N SER A 327 -27.60 1.04 1.95
CA SER A 327 -28.06 1.77 3.13
C SER A 327 -29.41 1.20 3.60
N PRO A 328 -29.71 1.19 4.91
CA PRO A 328 -31.01 0.76 5.44
C PRO A 328 -32.21 1.51 4.84
N VAL A 329 -31.98 2.72 4.30
CA VAL A 329 -32.98 3.53 3.60
C VAL A 329 -33.08 3.22 2.09
N GLY A 330 -32.47 2.12 1.63
CA GLY A 330 -32.57 1.64 0.24
C GLY A 330 -31.73 2.43 -0.76
N ARG A 331 -30.88 3.37 -0.31
CA ARG A 331 -29.93 4.10 -1.16
C ARG A 331 -28.58 3.37 -1.25
N PRO A 332 -27.80 3.58 -2.32
CA PRO A 332 -26.40 3.17 -2.37
C PRO A 332 -25.63 3.74 -1.16
N GLY A 333 -24.65 3.02 -0.62
CA GLY A 333 -23.78 3.51 0.44
C GLY A 333 -22.45 2.78 0.40
N PHE A 334 -21.43 3.39 -0.18
CA PHE A 334 -20.15 2.76 -0.45
C PHE A 334 -19.12 3.05 0.63
N GLY A 335 -18.33 2.05 1.03
CA GLY A 335 -17.13 2.22 1.87
C GLY A 335 -17.34 2.85 3.26
N MET A 336 -18.57 3.14 3.68
CA MET A 336 -18.83 3.93 4.91
C MET A 336 -18.18 3.33 6.16
N ARG A 337 -18.14 1.99 6.27
CA ARG A 337 -17.56 1.30 7.42
C ARG A 337 -16.04 1.34 7.39
N SER A 338 -15.42 1.01 6.26
CA SER A 338 -13.97 1.02 6.11
C SER A 338 -13.39 2.43 6.27
N HIS A 339 -14.02 3.43 5.67
CA HIS A 339 -13.65 4.84 5.86
C HIS A 339 -13.80 5.29 7.31
N ALA A 340 -14.86 4.87 8.02
CA ALA A 340 -15.04 5.22 9.42
C ALA A 340 -13.96 4.61 10.33
N ILE A 341 -13.59 3.34 10.11
CA ILE A 341 -12.58 2.66 10.92
C ILE A 341 -11.19 3.25 10.69
N ALA A 342 -10.79 3.42 9.42
CA ALA A 342 -9.50 4.02 9.11
C ALA A 342 -9.45 5.51 9.51
N GLY A 343 -10.55 6.25 9.33
CA GLY A 343 -10.68 7.64 9.77
C GLY A 343 -10.57 7.81 11.30
N MET A 344 -11.18 6.89 12.07
CA MET A 344 -11.02 6.85 13.53
C MET A 344 -9.56 6.64 13.93
N ALA A 345 -8.89 5.66 13.32
CA ALA A 345 -7.49 5.38 13.61
C ALA A 345 -6.56 6.54 13.22
N LEU A 346 -6.82 7.23 12.09
CA LEU A 346 -6.10 8.45 11.69
C LEU A 346 -6.28 9.60 12.69
N GLY A 347 -7.36 9.61 13.47
CA GLY A 347 -7.58 10.57 14.56
C GLY A 347 -6.67 10.32 15.78
N LEU A 348 -6.09 9.12 15.90
CA LEU A 348 -5.19 8.74 16.98
C LEU A 348 -3.73 8.98 16.54
N GLN A 349 -3.07 9.98 17.13
CA GLN A 349 -1.73 10.45 16.70
C GLN A 349 -0.60 9.41 16.83
N GLY A 350 -0.82 8.30 17.54
CA GLY A 350 0.19 7.28 17.83
C GLY A 350 -0.02 5.94 17.13
N VAL A 351 -0.90 5.87 16.12
CA VAL A 351 -1.27 4.62 15.44
C VAL A 351 -0.73 4.62 14.02
N TYR A 352 -0.02 3.56 13.63
CA TYR A 352 0.32 3.34 12.23
C TYR A 352 -0.94 2.88 11.47
N VAL A 353 -1.27 3.50 10.35
CA VAL A 353 -2.45 3.14 9.55
C VAL A 353 -2.03 2.86 8.12
N LEU A 354 -2.42 1.70 7.58
CA LEU A 354 -2.34 1.39 6.16
C LEU A 354 -3.71 0.91 5.69
N GLN A 355 -4.29 1.64 4.74
CA GLN A 355 -5.44 1.16 3.97
C GLN A 355 -4.94 0.78 2.57
N CYS A 356 -5.33 -0.39 2.05
CA CYS A 356 -5.02 -0.77 0.67
C CYS A 356 -5.93 -1.89 0.14
N CYS A 357 -5.95 -2.07 -1.17
CA CYS A 357 -6.58 -3.22 -1.82
C CYS A 357 -5.65 -4.43 -1.78
N ALA A 358 -6.20 -5.64 -1.73
CA ALA A 358 -5.43 -6.88 -1.75
C ALA A 358 -4.56 -7.02 -3.00
N SER A 359 -5.01 -6.49 -4.14
CA SER A 359 -4.21 -6.39 -5.37
C SER A 359 -2.92 -5.57 -5.21
N SER A 360 -2.87 -4.62 -4.27
CA SER A 360 -1.71 -3.77 -4.00
C SER A 360 -0.83 -4.27 -2.84
N LEU A 361 -1.21 -5.34 -2.13
CA LEU A 361 -0.46 -5.82 -0.96
C LEU A 361 0.99 -6.17 -1.30
N TYR A 362 1.22 -6.78 -2.46
CA TYR A 362 2.57 -7.13 -2.89
C TYR A 362 3.44 -5.90 -3.16
N GLU A 363 2.89 -4.90 -3.87
CA GLU A 363 3.57 -3.63 -4.12
C GLU A 363 3.88 -2.89 -2.80
N LEU A 364 2.91 -2.86 -1.88
CA LEU A 364 2.98 -2.19 -0.59
C LEU A 364 3.58 -3.05 0.53
N ARG A 365 4.20 -4.19 0.22
CA ARG A 365 4.73 -5.15 1.22
C ARG A 365 5.70 -4.52 2.20
N GLU A 366 6.49 -3.55 1.76
CA GLU A 366 7.42 -2.83 2.63
C GLU A 366 6.70 -1.90 3.62
N GLU A 367 5.57 -1.32 3.23
CA GLU A 367 4.73 -0.52 4.13
C GLU A 367 4.03 -1.44 5.14
N VAL A 368 3.54 -2.60 4.72
CA VAL A 368 3.02 -3.62 5.64
C VAL A 368 4.10 -4.02 6.66
N ARG A 369 5.33 -4.31 6.19
CA ARG A 369 6.47 -4.65 7.06
C ARG A 369 6.79 -3.53 8.05
N LYS A 370 6.81 -2.26 7.62
CA LYS A 370 7.01 -1.09 8.50
C LYS A 370 5.94 -1.01 9.58
N GLY A 371 4.66 -1.16 9.23
CA GLY A 371 3.57 -1.16 10.20
C GLY A 371 3.64 -2.31 11.21
N LEU A 372 4.08 -3.50 10.76
CA LEU A 372 4.28 -4.65 11.63
C LEU A 372 5.46 -4.46 12.60
N GLN A 373 6.51 -3.75 12.16
CA GLN A 373 7.67 -3.40 13.00
C GLN A 373 7.43 -2.16 13.88
N PHE A 374 6.40 -1.36 13.60
CA PHE A 374 6.11 -0.17 14.38
C PHE A 374 5.97 -0.52 15.86
N PRO A 375 6.59 0.21 16.82
CA PRO A 375 6.56 -0.18 18.23
C PRO A 375 5.17 -0.19 18.88
N GLY A 376 4.25 0.64 18.38
CA GLY A 376 2.90 0.79 18.93
C GLY A 376 1.83 0.03 18.14
N ALA A 377 0.60 0.53 18.24
CA ALA A 377 -0.54 -0.02 17.55
C ALA A 377 -0.46 0.24 16.03
N ALA A 378 -0.82 -0.76 15.23
CA ALA A 378 -0.96 -0.62 13.78
C ALA A 378 -2.29 -1.18 13.30
N LEU A 379 -2.96 -0.46 12.41
CA LEU A 379 -4.18 -0.88 11.73
C LEU A 379 -3.91 -1.06 10.23
N PHE A 380 -4.21 -2.25 9.73
CA PHE A 380 -4.24 -2.61 8.31
C PHE A 380 -5.71 -2.77 7.89
N SER A 381 -6.22 -1.85 7.10
CA SER A 381 -7.56 -1.90 6.52
C SER A 381 -7.45 -2.41 5.08
N VAL A 382 -7.85 -3.66 4.82
CA VAL A 382 -7.60 -4.31 3.52
C VAL A 382 -8.89 -4.75 2.86
N PHE A 383 -9.11 -4.33 1.61
CA PHE A 383 -10.22 -4.82 0.79
C PHE A 383 -9.79 -6.01 -0.08
N SER A 384 -10.39 -7.17 0.13
CA SER A 384 -10.00 -8.42 -0.58
C SER A 384 -10.51 -8.48 -2.02
N GLY A 385 -11.63 -7.82 -2.33
CA GLY A 385 -12.32 -7.95 -3.62
C GLY A 385 -13.09 -9.26 -3.79
N ALA A 386 -13.13 -10.13 -2.76
CA ALA A 386 -13.71 -11.47 -2.85
C ALA A 386 -15.21 -11.53 -2.52
N GLY A 387 -15.92 -10.40 -2.55
CA GLY A 387 -17.35 -10.32 -2.26
C GLY A 387 -18.19 -11.21 -3.16
N GLY A 388 -19.04 -12.06 -2.56
CA GLY A 388 -19.72 -13.17 -3.23
C GLY A 388 -20.71 -12.83 -4.34
N GLU A 389 -21.10 -11.56 -4.50
CA GLU A 389 -22.06 -11.10 -5.52
C GLU A 389 -21.38 -10.51 -6.77
N SER A 390 -20.05 -10.27 -6.72
CA SER A 390 -19.24 -9.79 -7.86
C SER A 390 -18.80 -10.94 -8.81
N GLY A 391 -19.40 -12.13 -8.67
CA GLY A 391 -18.90 -13.45 -9.10
C GLY A 391 -18.57 -13.69 -10.59
N ARG A 392 -18.57 -12.65 -11.43
CA ARG A 392 -18.07 -12.70 -12.82
C ARG A 392 -16.62 -12.23 -12.96
N LEU A 393 -16.14 -11.37 -12.07
CA LEU A 393 -14.76 -10.87 -12.13
C LEU A 393 -13.91 -11.56 -11.05
N PRO A 394 -12.68 -11.99 -11.38
CA PRO A 394 -11.73 -12.46 -10.37
C PRO A 394 -11.50 -11.41 -9.28
N ALA A 395 -11.30 -11.86 -8.03
CA ALA A 395 -11.18 -10.97 -6.88
C ALA A 395 -10.04 -9.94 -7.04
N TYR A 396 -8.94 -10.30 -7.72
CA TYR A 396 -7.89 -9.34 -8.10
C TYR A 396 -8.43 -8.14 -8.89
N LEU A 397 -9.27 -8.36 -9.90
CA LEU A 397 -9.81 -7.26 -10.71
C LEU A 397 -10.78 -6.39 -9.92
N VAL A 398 -11.62 -7.00 -9.08
CA VAL A 398 -12.54 -6.23 -8.22
C VAL A 398 -11.72 -5.38 -7.23
N SER A 399 -10.68 -5.97 -6.63
CA SER A 399 -9.76 -5.28 -5.72
C SER A 399 -9.01 -4.13 -6.43
N ALA A 400 -8.45 -4.36 -7.62
CA ALA A 400 -7.79 -3.33 -8.41
C ALA A 400 -8.77 -2.22 -8.86
N ALA A 401 -9.97 -2.58 -9.31
CA ALA A 401 -11.01 -1.64 -9.70
C ALA A 401 -11.44 -0.74 -8.53
N ALA A 402 -11.48 -1.26 -7.30
CA ALA A 402 -11.77 -0.45 -6.12
C ALA A 402 -10.70 0.63 -5.84
N ALA A 403 -9.43 0.33 -6.13
CA ALA A 403 -8.35 1.32 -6.04
C ALA A 403 -8.43 2.36 -7.18
N GLU A 404 -8.66 1.92 -8.43
CA GLU A 404 -8.77 2.84 -9.58
C GLU A 404 -9.97 3.79 -9.44
N SER A 405 -11.09 3.28 -8.95
CA SER A 405 -12.34 4.03 -8.74
C SER A 405 -12.38 4.85 -7.45
N ARG A 406 -11.28 4.94 -6.71
CA ARG A 406 -11.21 5.60 -5.39
C ARG A 406 -12.23 5.10 -4.37
N ALA A 407 -12.89 3.96 -4.61
CA ALA A 407 -13.86 3.37 -3.69
C ALA A 407 -13.17 2.83 -2.43
N PHE A 408 -11.93 2.35 -2.59
CA PHE A 408 -11.06 1.92 -1.52
C PHE A 408 -9.62 2.36 -1.80
N PRO A 409 -9.31 3.66 -1.69
CA PRO A 409 -8.00 4.17 -2.04
C PRO A 409 -6.96 3.69 -1.04
N ALA A 410 -5.74 3.47 -1.53
CA ALA A 410 -4.61 3.17 -0.67
C ALA A 410 -4.13 4.44 0.04
N PHE A 411 -3.80 4.36 1.32
CA PHE A 411 -3.07 5.43 2.00
C PHE A 411 -2.36 4.89 3.22
N ARG A 412 -1.31 5.60 3.60
CA ARG A 412 -0.46 5.24 4.74
C ARG A 412 -0.25 6.44 5.65
N TYR A 413 -0.40 6.23 6.94
CA TYR A 413 -0.02 7.15 8.00
C TYR A 413 1.01 6.47 8.91
N ASP A 414 2.23 7.00 8.93
CA ASP A 414 3.31 6.57 9.80
C ASP A 414 3.64 7.67 10.81
N PRO A 415 3.30 7.50 12.10
CA PRO A 415 3.61 8.51 13.11
C PRO A 415 5.11 8.62 13.42
N ALA A 416 5.92 7.59 13.10
CA ALA A 416 7.37 7.61 13.29
C ALA A 416 8.13 8.31 12.15
N ALA A 417 7.48 8.52 10.99
CA ALA A 417 8.10 9.22 9.87
C ALA A 417 8.23 10.74 10.11
N ALA A 418 9.11 11.37 9.34
CA ALA A 418 9.27 12.82 9.33
C ALA A 418 7.94 13.52 8.97
N ASN A 419 7.69 14.71 9.53
CA ASN A 419 6.36 15.37 9.45
C ASN A 419 5.73 15.40 8.04
N GLY A 420 6.51 15.72 6.99
CA GLY A 420 6.03 15.78 5.61
C GLY A 420 5.86 14.41 4.93
N GLU A 421 6.44 13.36 5.50
CA GLU A 421 6.39 11.99 4.98
C GLU A 421 5.41 11.11 5.75
N ARG A 422 4.81 11.59 6.85
CA ARG A 422 3.89 10.80 7.68
C ARG A 422 2.73 10.26 6.88
N PHE A 423 2.15 11.07 6.01
CA PHE A 423 0.99 10.68 5.20
C PHE A 423 1.40 10.47 3.74
N SER A 424 0.95 9.38 3.11
CA SER A 424 1.23 9.06 1.72
C SER A 424 0.04 8.40 1.03
N LEU A 425 -0.10 8.71 -0.26
CA LEU A 425 -1.07 8.11 -1.18
C LEU A 425 -0.40 7.16 -2.19
N ALA A 426 0.80 6.66 -1.90
CA ALA A 426 1.46 5.66 -2.72
C ALA A 426 0.59 4.38 -2.83
N GLY A 427 0.67 3.69 -3.96
CA GLY A 427 -0.16 2.52 -4.28
C GLY A 427 -1.50 2.83 -4.96
N ASN A 428 -1.77 4.11 -5.28
CA ASN A 428 -2.90 4.48 -6.13
C ASN A 428 -2.40 4.88 -7.53
N PRO A 429 -3.15 4.55 -8.61
CA PRO A 429 -2.85 5.08 -9.93
C PRO A 429 -3.19 6.56 -10.01
N GLN A 430 -2.32 7.33 -10.67
CA GLN A 430 -2.47 8.79 -10.90
C GLN A 430 -2.94 9.53 -9.63
N PRO A 431 -2.19 9.44 -8.51
CA PRO A 431 -2.66 9.91 -7.19
C PRO A 431 -2.87 11.43 -7.10
N GLU A 432 -2.31 12.19 -8.03
CA GLU A 432 -2.52 13.64 -8.18
C GLU A 432 -3.84 13.99 -8.88
N SER A 433 -4.43 13.04 -9.61
CA SER A 433 -5.66 13.25 -10.39
C SER A 433 -6.92 12.84 -9.62
N ASP A 434 -8.05 13.46 -9.94
CA ASP A 434 -9.36 13.09 -9.39
C ASP A 434 -9.70 11.61 -9.68
N TRP A 435 -9.50 11.19 -10.92
CA TRP A 435 -9.78 9.84 -11.42
C TRP A 435 -8.59 9.30 -12.22
N ALA A 436 -8.39 7.99 -12.19
CA ALA A 436 -7.41 7.34 -13.07
C ALA A 436 -7.93 7.30 -14.51
N LEU A 437 -7.16 7.86 -15.45
CA LEU A 437 -7.45 7.78 -16.88
C LEU A 437 -6.78 6.56 -17.50
N ARG A 438 -7.52 5.85 -18.36
CA ARG A 438 -7.04 4.70 -19.12
C ARG A 438 -7.43 4.86 -20.58
N SER A 439 -6.54 4.43 -21.47
CA SER A 439 -6.84 4.36 -22.90
C SER A 439 -7.69 3.11 -23.19
N LEU A 440 -8.86 3.34 -23.80
CA LEU A 440 -9.72 2.31 -24.35
C LEU A 440 -9.57 2.30 -25.88
N ASP A 441 -9.09 1.18 -26.42
CA ASP A 441 -9.00 0.95 -27.85
C ASP A 441 -10.15 0.02 -28.27
N TYR A 442 -10.96 0.44 -29.25
CA TYR A 442 -12.06 -0.35 -29.80
C TYR A 442 -12.25 -0.10 -31.30
N GLU A 443 -13.01 -0.98 -31.95
CA GLU A 443 -13.42 -0.81 -33.35
C GLU A 443 -14.81 -0.18 -33.40
N ASP A 444 -14.96 0.86 -34.22
CA ASP A 444 -16.27 1.47 -34.46
C ASP A 444 -17.12 0.71 -35.49
N ALA A 445 -18.30 1.23 -35.82
CA ALA A 445 -19.19 0.61 -36.79
C ALA A 445 -18.63 0.59 -38.23
N ALA A 446 -17.62 1.43 -38.53
CA ALA A 446 -16.91 1.48 -39.80
C ALA A 446 -15.62 0.64 -39.80
N LEU A 447 -15.43 -0.19 -38.76
CA LEU A 447 -14.23 -1.01 -38.52
C LEU A 447 -12.94 -0.17 -38.44
N GLN A 448 -13.07 1.09 -38.03
CA GLN A 448 -11.92 1.94 -37.75
C GLN A 448 -11.53 1.80 -36.29
N ARG A 449 -10.23 1.79 -36.04
CA ARG A 449 -9.69 1.80 -34.68
C ARG A 449 -9.94 3.18 -34.06
N VAL A 450 -10.70 3.19 -32.98
CA VAL A 450 -10.91 4.35 -32.13
C VAL A 450 -10.12 4.16 -30.85
N ARG A 451 -9.44 5.23 -30.43
CA ARG A 451 -8.77 5.33 -29.14
C ARG A 451 -9.41 6.46 -28.36
N GLU A 452 -9.88 6.17 -27.17
CA GLU A 452 -10.53 7.13 -26.28
C GLU A 452 -9.91 7.06 -24.87
N GLU A 453 -9.76 8.21 -24.21
CA GLU A 453 -9.36 8.25 -22.80
C GLU A 453 -10.60 8.21 -21.89
N VAL A 454 -10.67 7.17 -21.07
CA VAL A 454 -11.81 6.87 -20.20
C VAL A 454 -11.35 6.93 -18.75
N ALA A 455 -12.08 7.66 -17.92
CA ALA A 455 -11.88 7.67 -16.47
C ALA A 455 -12.58 6.45 -15.85
N PHE A 456 -11.92 5.78 -14.90
CA PHE A 456 -12.54 4.74 -14.09
C PHE A 456 -13.07 5.36 -12.78
N THR A 457 -14.38 5.52 -12.67
CA THR A 457 -15.03 6.18 -11.53
C THR A 457 -15.74 5.20 -10.60
N LEU A 458 -16.29 5.69 -9.48
CA LEU A 458 -17.14 4.87 -8.60
C LEU A 458 -18.35 4.27 -9.34
N ALA A 459 -18.89 4.97 -10.35
CA ALA A 459 -20.01 4.44 -11.14
C ALA A 459 -19.56 3.21 -11.95
N ASP A 460 -18.35 3.23 -12.51
CA ASP A 460 -17.77 2.07 -13.22
C ASP A 460 -17.52 0.90 -12.26
N PHE A 461 -17.03 1.18 -11.05
CA PHE A 461 -16.87 0.16 -10.02
C PHE A 461 -18.21 -0.45 -9.58
N ALA A 462 -19.24 0.37 -9.37
CA ALA A 462 -20.58 -0.13 -9.06
C ALA A 462 -21.16 -1.00 -10.20
N ALA A 463 -20.83 -0.70 -11.46
CA ALA A 463 -21.22 -1.52 -12.60
C ALA A 463 -20.55 -2.91 -12.64
N CYS A 464 -19.52 -3.16 -11.82
CA CYS A 464 -18.92 -4.48 -11.65
C CYS A 464 -19.81 -5.44 -10.84
N ASP A 465 -20.81 -4.92 -10.11
CA ASP A 465 -21.65 -5.68 -9.18
C ASP A 465 -23.12 -5.61 -9.62
N GLY A 466 -23.71 -6.77 -9.91
CA GLY A 466 -25.07 -6.81 -10.44
C GLY A 466 -26.16 -6.43 -9.43
N ARG A 467 -25.84 -6.33 -8.13
CA ARG A 467 -26.75 -5.67 -7.15
C ARG A 467 -27.04 -4.23 -7.53
N TYR A 468 -26.18 -3.59 -8.34
CA TYR A 468 -26.34 -2.21 -8.77
C TYR A 468 -26.84 -2.07 -10.22
N ALA A 469 -27.10 -3.17 -10.94
CA ALA A 469 -27.56 -3.11 -12.32
C ALA A 469 -28.84 -2.25 -12.51
N GLY A 470 -29.72 -2.21 -11.50
CA GLY A 470 -30.94 -1.39 -11.52
C GLY A 470 -30.71 0.13 -11.52
N TRP A 471 -29.48 0.59 -11.27
CA TRP A 471 -29.07 2.00 -11.34
C TRP A 471 -28.50 2.39 -12.71
N PHE A 472 -28.50 1.46 -13.65
CA PHE A 472 -28.03 1.66 -15.02
C PHE A 472 -29.14 1.37 -16.03
N ALA A 473 -29.14 2.11 -17.13
CA ALA A 473 -30.03 1.87 -18.26
C ALA A 473 -29.25 1.87 -19.58
N ARG A 474 -29.35 0.79 -20.35
CA ARG A 474 -28.66 0.66 -21.64
C ARG A 474 -29.27 1.62 -22.65
N VAL A 475 -28.42 2.33 -23.38
CA VAL A 475 -28.85 3.22 -24.45
C VAL A 475 -28.79 2.47 -25.78
N PRO A 476 -29.92 2.34 -26.51
CA PRO A 476 -29.92 1.83 -27.88
C PRO A 476 -29.03 2.68 -28.77
N LYS A 477 -28.31 2.07 -29.73
CA LYS A 477 -27.35 2.78 -30.58
C LYS A 477 -28.00 3.94 -31.35
N GLU A 478 -29.26 3.79 -31.75
CA GLU A 478 -30.04 4.78 -32.48
C GLU A 478 -30.39 6.01 -31.64
N ARG A 479 -30.30 5.90 -30.31
CA ARG A 479 -30.66 6.95 -29.35
C ARG A 479 -29.44 7.62 -28.71
N ALA A 480 -28.23 7.16 -29.00
CA ALA A 480 -27.01 7.82 -28.57
C ALA A 480 -26.87 9.16 -29.34
N ASN A 481 -26.99 10.29 -28.64
CA ASN A 481 -26.92 11.63 -29.21
C ASN A 481 -25.93 12.52 -28.44
N GLY A 482 -25.72 13.76 -28.92
CA GLY A 482 -24.80 14.72 -28.30
C GLY A 482 -25.25 15.28 -26.93
N GLY A 483 -26.45 14.92 -26.44
CA GLY A 483 -26.95 15.31 -25.12
C GLY A 483 -26.40 14.46 -23.97
N MET A 484 -25.49 13.54 -24.26
CA MET A 484 -24.88 12.62 -23.30
C MET A 484 -23.42 12.98 -23.02
N VAL A 485 -23.00 12.85 -21.77
CA VAL A 485 -21.60 13.07 -21.35
C VAL A 485 -21.08 11.94 -20.49
N PRO A 486 -19.78 11.59 -20.60
CA PRO A 486 -19.14 10.69 -19.65
C PRO A 486 -19.37 11.16 -18.22
N VAL A 487 -19.63 10.23 -17.30
CA VAL A 487 -19.95 10.55 -15.90
C VAL A 487 -18.92 11.47 -15.25
N ARG A 488 -17.62 11.35 -15.61
CA ARG A 488 -16.54 12.23 -15.13
C ARG A 488 -16.81 13.72 -15.35
N GLU A 489 -17.40 14.10 -16.48
CA GLU A 489 -17.66 15.51 -16.82
C GLU A 489 -18.76 16.07 -15.93
N THR A 490 -19.78 15.27 -15.64
CA THR A 490 -20.81 15.62 -14.67
C THR A 490 -20.22 15.79 -13.28
N LEU A 491 -19.28 14.91 -12.88
CA LEU A 491 -18.63 14.98 -11.56
C LEU A 491 -17.71 16.20 -11.39
N ALA A 492 -17.12 16.69 -12.48
CA ALA A 492 -16.28 17.90 -12.47
C ALA A 492 -17.10 19.19 -12.29
N ALA A 493 -18.35 19.23 -12.75
CA ALA A 493 -19.24 20.39 -12.56
C ALA A 493 -19.69 20.55 -11.10
N PRO A 494 -19.96 21.77 -10.60
CA PRO A 494 -20.51 21.99 -9.25
C PRO A 494 -21.84 21.27 -9.04
N ALA A 495 -22.09 20.78 -7.82
CA ALA A 495 -23.28 19.98 -7.49
C ALA A 495 -24.62 20.71 -7.78
N ASP A 496 -24.65 22.04 -7.63
CA ASP A 496 -25.85 22.88 -7.82
C ASP A 496 -26.07 23.31 -9.29
N SER A 497 -25.21 22.87 -10.21
CA SER A 497 -25.37 23.21 -11.63
C SER A 497 -26.57 22.44 -12.23
N PRO A 498 -27.45 23.10 -13.01
CA PRO A 498 -28.55 22.41 -13.67
C PRO A 498 -28.00 21.33 -14.61
N ARG A 499 -28.56 20.10 -14.51
CA ARG A 499 -28.17 18.99 -15.38
C ARG A 499 -28.82 19.15 -16.75
N GLU A 500 -28.08 19.74 -17.67
CA GLU A 500 -28.51 19.84 -19.08
C GLU A 500 -28.19 18.57 -19.89
N LYS A 501 -27.24 17.75 -19.42
CA LYS A 501 -26.74 16.56 -20.11
C LYS A 501 -26.84 15.31 -19.26
N VAL A 502 -27.01 14.16 -19.92
CA VAL A 502 -27.24 12.86 -19.28
C VAL A 502 -25.90 12.11 -19.08
N PRO A 503 -25.53 11.75 -17.82
CA PRO A 503 -24.28 11.04 -17.54
C PRO A 503 -24.34 9.57 -18.00
N TYR A 504 -23.24 9.08 -18.58
CA TYR A 504 -23.10 7.66 -18.95
C TYR A 504 -21.74 7.06 -18.59
N VAL A 505 -21.70 5.74 -18.52
CA VAL A 505 -20.49 4.89 -18.47
C VAL A 505 -20.44 3.98 -19.70
N LEU A 506 -19.23 3.52 -20.03
CA LEU A 506 -18.99 2.59 -21.14
C LEU A 506 -18.89 1.16 -20.61
N LEU A 507 -19.76 0.28 -21.09
CA LEU A 507 -19.83 -1.13 -20.71
C LEU A 507 -19.57 -2.04 -21.91
N ALA A 508 -19.12 -3.25 -21.65
CA ALA A 508 -18.92 -4.30 -22.65
C ALA A 508 -19.70 -5.57 -22.28
N ASP A 509 -20.36 -6.18 -23.27
CA ASP A 509 -21.05 -7.45 -23.14
C ASP A 509 -20.12 -8.66 -23.32
N GLU A 510 -20.64 -9.87 -23.20
CA GLU A 510 -19.87 -11.13 -23.28
C GLU A 510 -19.14 -11.28 -24.62
N GLU A 511 -19.69 -10.71 -25.70
CA GLU A 511 -19.08 -10.69 -27.04
C GLU A 511 -18.11 -9.52 -27.28
N ASN A 512 -17.75 -8.77 -26.24
CA ASN A 512 -16.89 -7.57 -26.30
C ASN A 512 -17.46 -6.42 -27.16
N ARG A 513 -18.79 -6.32 -27.29
CA ARG A 513 -19.42 -5.17 -27.94
C ARG A 513 -19.58 -4.03 -26.93
N LEU A 514 -19.26 -2.82 -27.38
CA LEU A 514 -19.33 -1.60 -26.57
C LEU A 514 -20.76 -1.05 -26.50
N HIS A 515 -21.20 -0.70 -25.30
CA HIS A 515 -22.51 -0.12 -25.00
C HIS A 515 -22.37 1.11 -24.10
N LYS A 516 -23.23 2.11 -24.30
CA LYS A 516 -23.40 3.23 -23.36
C LYS A 516 -24.50 2.89 -22.36
N ALA A 517 -24.24 3.10 -21.08
CA ALA A 517 -25.23 2.93 -20.02
C ALA A 517 -25.37 4.23 -19.22
N ILE A 518 -26.60 4.74 -19.13
CA ILE A 518 -26.92 5.94 -18.34
C ILE A 518 -26.87 5.60 -16.86
N VAL A 519 -26.40 6.55 -16.06
CA VAL A 519 -26.21 6.41 -14.61
C VAL A 519 -27.28 7.17 -13.85
N ALA A 520 -27.88 6.55 -12.85
CA ALA A 520 -28.83 7.18 -11.95
C ALA A 520 -28.23 8.29 -11.08
N ASP A 521 -29.03 9.32 -10.78
CA ASP A 521 -28.60 10.52 -10.07
C ASP A 521 -28.05 10.24 -8.68
N GLU A 522 -28.62 9.27 -7.97
CA GLU A 522 -28.15 8.82 -6.66
C GLU A 522 -26.74 8.24 -6.74
N LEU A 523 -26.45 7.45 -7.78
CA LEU A 523 -25.12 6.87 -7.97
C LEU A 523 -24.09 7.94 -8.35
N VAL A 524 -24.50 8.94 -9.16
CA VAL A 524 -23.67 10.14 -9.41
C VAL A 524 -23.39 10.90 -8.10
N GLY A 525 -24.38 11.03 -7.22
CA GLY A 525 -24.21 11.67 -5.91
C GLY A 525 -23.28 10.92 -4.96
N GLU A 526 -23.24 9.59 -5.02
CA GLU A 526 -22.22 8.81 -4.30
C GLU A 526 -20.83 8.94 -4.92
N ALA A 527 -20.72 8.95 -6.24
CA ALA A 527 -19.44 9.15 -6.92
C ALA A 527 -18.83 10.52 -6.59
N ARG A 528 -19.66 11.56 -6.40
CA ARG A 528 -19.22 12.86 -5.87
C ARG A 528 -18.66 12.76 -4.44
N ARG A 529 -19.37 12.09 -3.53
CA ARG A 529 -18.90 11.90 -2.14
C ARG A 529 -17.58 11.12 -2.07
N CYS A 530 -17.43 10.10 -2.90
CA CYS A 530 -16.18 9.36 -3.05
C CYS A 530 -15.04 10.28 -3.52
N LEU A 531 -15.31 11.15 -4.50
CA LEU A 531 -14.33 12.12 -4.98
C LEU A 531 -13.97 13.17 -3.92
N GLU A 532 -14.94 13.67 -3.16
CA GLU A 532 -14.71 14.60 -2.05
C GLU A 532 -13.83 13.95 -0.97
N PHE A 533 -14.09 12.70 -0.62
CA PHE A 533 -13.24 11.94 0.29
C PHE A 533 -11.82 11.81 -0.26
N TRP A 534 -11.65 11.45 -1.53
CA TRP A 534 -10.35 11.36 -2.19
C TRP A 534 -9.57 12.69 -2.13
N ARG A 535 -10.20 13.80 -2.51
CA ARG A 535 -9.61 15.14 -2.43
C ARG A 535 -9.18 15.50 -1.00
N SER A 536 -9.98 15.14 0.00
CA SER A 536 -9.61 15.34 1.42
C SER A 536 -8.35 14.56 1.83
N LEU A 537 -8.06 13.42 1.18
CA LEU A 537 -6.80 12.69 1.39
C LEU A 537 -5.64 13.37 0.67
N GLN A 538 -5.84 13.87 -0.55
CA GLN A 538 -4.82 14.61 -1.31
C GLN A 538 -4.37 15.87 -0.56
N GLU A 539 -5.31 16.61 0.04
CA GLU A 539 -5.01 17.79 0.87
C GLU A 539 -4.08 17.48 2.05
N ARG A 540 -4.12 16.26 2.60
CA ARG A 540 -3.23 15.83 3.70
C ARG A 540 -1.78 15.64 3.25
N VAL A 541 -1.56 15.28 1.99
CA VAL A 541 -0.21 15.20 1.39
C VAL A 541 0.32 16.60 1.07
N HIS A 542 -0.55 17.49 0.60
CA HIS A 542 -0.17 18.81 0.08
C HIS A 542 -0.15 19.95 1.11
N LYS A 543 -0.17 19.68 2.41
CA LYS A 543 -0.29 20.72 3.45
C LYS A 543 0.80 21.80 3.27
N LYS A 544 0.41 22.93 2.66
CA LYS A 544 1.21 24.17 2.59
C LYS A 544 1.61 24.55 4.02
N PRO A 545 2.84 25.05 4.25
CA PRO A 545 3.19 25.60 5.56
C PRO A 545 2.17 26.68 5.94
N ALA A 546 1.64 26.58 7.16
CA ALA A 546 0.68 27.52 7.69
C ALA A 546 1.24 28.95 7.56
N VAL A 547 0.50 29.83 6.89
CA VAL A 547 0.80 31.26 6.89
C VAL A 547 0.63 31.74 8.34
N VAL A 548 1.75 32.00 9.00
CA VAL A 548 1.76 32.71 10.29
C VAL A 548 1.21 34.11 10.03
N PRO A 549 0.19 34.58 10.75
CA PRO A 549 -0.30 35.95 10.59
C PRO A 549 0.82 36.91 10.99
N GLN A 550 1.39 37.64 10.03
CA GLN A 550 2.26 38.76 10.32
C GLN A 550 1.40 40.01 10.51
N GLU A 551 1.62 40.69 11.64
CA GLU A 551 1.02 41.97 12.00
C GLU A 551 1.19 43.01 10.88
N GLU A 552 0.09 43.71 10.57
CA GLU A 552 0.03 44.78 9.59
C GLU A 552 0.96 45.95 9.97
N LYS A 553 1.89 46.27 9.07
CA LYS A 553 2.57 47.57 9.01
C LYS A 553 2.07 48.34 7.79
N PRO A 554 1.90 49.68 7.85
CA PRO A 554 1.14 50.43 6.86
C PRO A 554 1.77 50.45 5.46
N ALA A 555 0.89 50.33 4.46
CA ALA A 555 1.19 50.19 3.04
C ALA A 555 1.91 51.39 2.42
N ALA A 556 2.94 51.10 1.63
CA ALA A 556 3.42 51.95 0.54
C ALA A 556 2.70 51.54 -0.77
N PRO A 557 2.46 52.47 -1.70
CA PRO A 557 1.57 52.24 -2.84
C PRO A 557 2.12 51.19 -3.83
N PRO A 558 1.23 50.42 -4.49
CA PRO A 558 1.62 49.29 -5.31
C PRO A 558 2.30 49.72 -6.62
N PRO A 559 3.29 48.96 -7.12
CA PRO A 559 3.69 49.01 -8.52
C PRO A 559 2.56 48.49 -9.40
N VAL A 560 2.36 49.13 -10.56
CA VAL A 560 1.37 48.70 -11.56
C VAL A 560 1.81 47.36 -12.14
N GLU A 561 1.10 46.31 -11.73
CA GLU A 561 1.24 44.94 -12.25
C GLU A 561 0.46 44.82 -13.57
N GLN A 562 1.16 44.49 -14.65
CA GLN A 562 0.56 44.12 -15.93
C GLN A 562 -0.17 42.78 -15.77
N LYS A 563 -1.46 42.76 -16.16
CA LYS A 563 -2.30 41.57 -16.21
C LYS A 563 -1.67 40.45 -17.04
N ALA A 564 -1.43 39.30 -16.41
CA ALA A 564 -1.34 38.02 -17.08
C ALA A 564 -2.75 37.57 -17.53
N PRO A 565 -2.94 37.09 -18.77
CA PRO A 565 -4.23 36.59 -19.25
C PRO A 565 -4.55 35.19 -18.72
N ALA A 566 -5.86 34.94 -18.58
CA ALA A 566 -6.49 33.68 -18.16
C ALA A 566 -6.24 32.52 -19.15
N PRO A 567 -6.31 31.25 -18.70
CA PRO A 567 -6.14 30.09 -19.56
C PRO A 567 -7.31 29.98 -20.55
N ALA A 568 -6.98 29.92 -21.83
CA ALA A 568 -7.92 29.79 -22.94
C ALA A 568 -8.29 28.32 -23.19
N VAL A 569 -9.57 28.15 -23.51
CA VAL A 569 -10.24 26.97 -24.06
C VAL A 569 -9.49 26.45 -25.30
N GLU A 570 -9.33 25.12 -25.41
CA GLU A 570 -8.85 24.47 -26.63
C GLU A 570 -9.88 24.61 -27.75
N THR A 571 -9.69 25.61 -28.60
CA THR A 571 -10.21 25.65 -29.96
C THR A 571 -9.28 24.92 -30.91
N GLU A 572 -9.85 24.33 -31.97
CA GLU A 572 -9.13 23.70 -33.10
C GLU A 572 -7.88 24.50 -33.48
N LYS A 573 -6.73 23.80 -33.55
CA LYS A 573 -5.43 24.40 -33.92
C LYS A 573 -5.54 25.08 -35.29
N PRO A 574 -5.23 26.39 -35.43
CA PRO A 574 -4.96 26.96 -36.73
C PRO A 574 -3.71 26.29 -37.33
N ALA A 575 -3.68 26.11 -38.65
CA ALA A 575 -2.47 25.69 -39.36
C ALA A 575 -1.31 26.62 -38.97
N ARG A 576 -0.27 26.07 -38.34
CA ARG A 576 0.94 26.82 -37.97
C ARG A 576 1.62 27.33 -39.24
N ASN A 577 2.16 28.55 -39.18
CA ASN A 577 2.88 29.16 -40.28
C ASN A 577 4.12 28.30 -40.63
N PRO A 578 4.20 27.69 -41.83
CA PRO A 578 5.31 26.80 -42.20
C PRO A 578 6.65 27.54 -42.33
N ASP A 579 6.61 28.88 -42.37
CA ASP A 579 7.81 29.71 -42.46
C ASP A 579 8.52 29.92 -41.10
N GLU A 580 7.88 29.56 -39.98
CA GLU A 580 8.43 29.77 -38.63
C GLU A 580 9.05 28.50 -38.05
N ALA A 581 10.25 28.62 -37.47
CA ALA A 581 10.90 27.51 -36.81
C ALA A 581 10.19 27.14 -35.50
N TYR A 582 9.85 25.86 -35.29
CA TYR A 582 9.22 25.40 -34.06
C TYR A 582 9.56 23.94 -33.73
N ILE A 583 9.29 23.54 -32.48
CA ILE A 583 9.38 22.15 -32.03
C ILE A 583 8.00 21.71 -31.56
N GLU A 584 7.58 20.50 -31.91
CA GLU A 584 6.43 19.85 -31.28
C GLU A 584 6.83 19.34 -29.88
N THR A 585 7.13 20.28 -28.97
CA THR A 585 7.65 20.03 -27.61
C THR A 585 6.92 18.88 -26.88
N PRO A 586 5.57 18.76 -26.93
CA PRO A 586 4.87 17.64 -26.29
C PRO A 586 5.26 16.23 -26.79
N ARG A 587 5.83 16.12 -27.99
CA ARG A 587 6.27 14.85 -28.60
C ARG A 587 7.76 14.56 -28.39
N CYS A 588 8.48 15.41 -27.66
CA CYS A 588 9.91 15.22 -27.41
C CYS A 588 10.19 13.97 -26.58
N SER A 589 11.11 13.13 -27.05
CA SER A 589 11.55 11.89 -26.37
C SER A 589 12.79 12.07 -25.48
N THR A 590 13.26 13.31 -25.27
CA THR A 590 14.43 13.65 -24.42
C THR A 590 15.71 12.88 -24.80
N CYS A 591 16.03 12.79 -26.10
CA CYS A 591 17.25 12.11 -26.59
C CYS A 591 18.54 12.96 -26.49
N GLU A 592 18.46 14.23 -26.09
CA GLU A 592 19.56 15.21 -25.94
C GLU A 592 20.31 15.61 -27.23
N GLU A 593 19.99 15.06 -28.40
CA GLU A 593 20.74 15.33 -29.63
C GLU A 593 20.70 16.81 -30.08
N CYS A 594 19.54 17.45 -30.07
CA CYS A 594 19.42 18.89 -30.43
C CYS A 594 20.19 19.82 -29.47
N VAL A 595 20.20 19.50 -28.17
CA VAL A 595 20.93 20.29 -27.16
C VAL A 595 22.45 20.11 -27.31
N LYS A 596 22.91 18.93 -27.76
CA LYS A 596 24.34 18.71 -28.08
C LYS A 596 24.80 19.53 -29.29
N ILE A 597 23.92 19.77 -30.25
CA ILE A 597 24.21 20.60 -31.43
C ILE A 597 24.35 22.06 -31.02
N ASN A 598 23.36 22.63 -30.31
CA ASN A 598 23.44 24.00 -29.82
C ASN A 598 22.64 24.18 -28.52
N ASN A 599 23.34 24.13 -27.38
CA ASN A 599 22.76 24.26 -26.03
C ASN A 599 22.34 25.69 -25.64
N ARG A 600 22.52 26.67 -26.53
CA ARG A 600 22.01 28.05 -26.36
C ARG A 600 20.71 28.26 -27.13
N MET A 601 20.55 27.58 -28.27
CA MET A 601 19.34 27.60 -29.10
C MET A 601 18.28 26.63 -28.58
N PHE A 602 18.67 25.42 -28.16
CA PHE A 602 17.77 24.39 -27.66
C PHE A 602 17.98 24.16 -26.16
N LEU A 603 16.89 24.25 -25.39
CA LEU A 603 16.87 23.94 -23.96
C LEU A 603 15.73 22.98 -23.63
N TYR A 604 15.84 22.37 -22.46
CA TYR A 604 14.77 21.55 -21.88
C TYR A 604 13.94 22.36 -20.90
N ASP A 605 12.63 22.23 -20.99
CA ASP A 605 11.70 22.77 -20.00
C ASP A 605 11.69 21.92 -18.71
N ALA A 606 10.81 22.28 -17.76
CA ALA A 606 10.67 21.55 -16.50
C ALA A 606 10.22 20.08 -16.68
N ASN A 607 9.61 19.72 -17.82
CA ASN A 607 9.17 18.37 -18.18
C ASN A 607 10.23 17.59 -18.99
N LYS A 608 11.44 18.15 -19.13
CA LYS A 608 12.50 17.62 -20.01
C LYS A 608 12.09 17.51 -21.48
N GLN A 609 11.25 18.41 -21.96
CA GLN A 609 10.85 18.50 -23.37
C GLN A 609 11.60 19.65 -24.06
N ALA A 610 12.13 19.38 -25.25
CA ALA A 610 12.96 20.35 -25.96
C ALA A 610 12.10 21.49 -26.50
N TYR A 611 12.56 22.72 -26.30
CA TYR A 611 11.99 23.92 -26.90
C TYR A 611 13.11 24.83 -27.44
N ILE A 612 12.76 25.74 -28.34
CA ILE A 612 13.70 26.72 -28.86
C ILE A 612 13.73 27.90 -27.89
N ALA A 613 14.86 28.07 -27.19
CA ALA A 613 15.05 29.12 -26.21
C ALA A 613 15.42 30.46 -26.85
N ASP A 614 16.31 30.43 -27.84
CA ASP A 614 16.72 31.62 -28.58
C ASP A 614 17.15 31.26 -30.01
N LEU A 615 16.32 31.65 -30.99
CA LEU A 615 16.60 31.46 -32.41
C LEU A 615 17.79 32.30 -32.91
N ALA A 616 18.20 33.35 -32.19
CA ALA A 616 19.36 34.16 -32.55
C ALA A 616 20.69 33.59 -32.02
N ALA A 617 20.63 32.54 -31.20
CA ALA A 617 21.81 31.93 -30.57
C ALA A 617 22.51 30.87 -31.45
N GLY A 618 22.09 30.69 -32.70
CA GLY A 618 22.64 29.71 -33.64
C GLY A 618 22.34 30.04 -35.10
N THR A 619 22.82 29.19 -36.00
CA THR A 619 22.68 29.34 -37.46
C THR A 619 21.50 28.55 -38.02
N TYR A 620 21.09 28.79 -39.27
CA TYR A 620 20.07 27.96 -39.91
C TYR A 620 20.55 26.51 -40.07
N ARG A 621 21.86 26.31 -40.28
CA ARG A 621 22.48 24.98 -40.25
C ARG A 621 22.20 24.22 -38.95
N ASP A 622 22.32 24.87 -37.79
CA ASP A 622 22.07 24.23 -36.49
C ASP A 622 20.62 23.72 -36.37
N LEU A 623 19.65 24.45 -36.95
CA LEU A 623 18.24 24.04 -37.00
C LEU A 623 18.02 22.82 -37.90
N VAL A 624 18.65 22.81 -39.07
CA VAL A 624 18.54 21.70 -40.04
C VAL A 624 19.21 20.43 -39.49
N GLU A 625 20.41 20.56 -38.93
CA GLU A 625 21.11 19.42 -38.30
C GLU A 625 20.34 18.88 -37.09
N ALA A 626 19.71 19.76 -36.29
CA ALA A 626 18.87 19.33 -35.19
C ALA A 626 17.60 18.60 -35.66
N ALA A 627 16.99 19.02 -36.77
CA ALA A 627 15.85 18.34 -37.37
C ALA A 627 16.21 16.94 -37.89
N GLU A 628 17.34 16.81 -38.58
CA GLU A 628 17.85 15.52 -39.06
C GLU A 628 18.25 14.56 -37.92
N ALA A 629 18.82 15.08 -36.84
CA ALA A 629 19.21 14.29 -35.67
C ALA A 629 18.02 13.89 -34.77
N CYS A 630 16.84 14.49 -34.98
CA CYS A 630 15.68 14.26 -34.14
C CYS A 630 15.06 12.87 -34.41
N GLN A 631 15.19 11.96 -33.44
CA GLN A 631 14.70 10.57 -33.53
C GLN A 631 13.20 10.42 -33.80
N VAL A 632 12.41 11.45 -33.49
CA VAL A 632 10.95 11.46 -33.65
C VAL A 632 10.48 12.52 -34.67
N SER A 633 11.42 13.20 -35.34
CA SER A 633 11.16 14.20 -36.40
C SER A 633 10.15 15.29 -36.00
N ILE A 634 10.40 15.96 -34.86
CA ILE A 634 9.50 16.97 -34.28
C ILE A 634 10.05 18.41 -34.34
N ILE A 635 11.21 18.62 -34.98
CA ILE A 635 11.84 19.93 -35.11
C ILE A 635 11.62 20.40 -36.54
N HIS A 636 11.02 21.57 -36.70
CA HIS A 636 10.67 22.18 -37.97
C HIS A 636 11.55 23.44 -38.16
N PRO A 637 12.53 23.43 -39.08
CA PRO A 637 13.48 24.54 -39.25
C PRO A 637 12.89 25.84 -39.79
N GLY A 638 11.75 25.80 -40.50
CA GLY A 638 11.15 26.97 -41.15
C GLY A 638 12.07 27.62 -42.20
N LYS A 639 11.90 28.92 -42.46
CA LYS A 639 12.76 29.68 -43.38
C LYS A 639 14.04 30.20 -42.70
N PRO A 640 15.16 30.29 -43.43
CA PRO A 640 16.39 30.88 -42.90
C PRO A 640 16.21 32.36 -42.56
N ARG A 641 16.72 32.77 -41.40
CA ARG A 641 16.68 34.17 -40.95
C ARG A 641 17.79 35.03 -41.54
N ASP A 642 18.93 34.43 -41.88
CA ASP A 642 20.07 35.11 -42.52
C ASP A 642 20.17 34.70 -44.00
N PRO A 643 19.81 35.60 -44.95
CA PRO A 643 19.91 35.33 -46.38
C PRO A 643 21.35 35.20 -46.91
N GLN A 644 22.37 35.50 -46.10
CA GLN A 644 23.79 35.45 -46.51
C GLN A 644 24.55 34.25 -45.90
N GLU A 645 23.87 33.28 -45.29
CA GLU A 645 24.51 32.11 -44.68
C GLU A 645 25.20 31.22 -45.75
N PRO A 646 26.47 30.81 -45.55
CA PRO A 646 27.17 29.99 -46.53
C PRO A 646 26.51 28.61 -46.70
N GLY A 647 26.17 28.26 -47.94
CA GLY A 647 25.53 26.97 -48.29
C GLY A 647 24.00 26.97 -48.14
N LEU A 648 23.35 28.15 -48.12
CA LEU A 648 21.91 28.28 -47.88
C LEU A 648 21.02 27.44 -48.82
N GLU A 649 21.33 27.38 -50.11
CA GLU A 649 20.54 26.59 -51.08
C GLU A 649 20.52 25.08 -50.72
N GLU A 650 21.65 24.55 -50.25
CA GLU A 650 21.77 23.15 -49.82
C GLU A 650 21.03 22.90 -48.50
N LEU A 651 21.11 23.85 -47.56
CA LEU A 651 20.40 23.75 -46.28
C LEU A 651 18.88 23.83 -46.44
N VAL A 652 18.38 24.66 -47.34
CA VAL A 652 16.93 24.74 -47.64
C VAL A 652 16.43 23.43 -48.27
N ALA A 653 17.20 22.82 -49.16
CA ALA A 653 16.85 21.52 -49.74
C ALA A 653 16.81 20.40 -48.68
N ARG A 654 17.72 20.44 -47.69
CA ARG A 654 17.73 19.49 -46.56
C ARG A 654 16.60 19.70 -45.56
N ALA A 655 16.10 20.93 -45.43
CA ALA A 655 15.01 21.26 -44.52
C ALA A 655 13.61 20.84 -45.04
N GLU A 656 13.44 20.67 -46.36
CA GLU A 656 12.16 20.40 -47.02
C GLU A 656 11.33 19.24 -46.42
N PRO A 657 11.91 18.09 -46.00
CA PRO A 657 11.17 17.00 -45.37
C PRO A 657 10.57 17.34 -43.99
N PHE A 658 11.00 18.44 -43.38
CA PHE A 658 10.67 18.84 -42.01
C PHE A 658 9.85 20.14 -41.94
N LEU A 659 9.40 20.69 -43.07
CA LEU A 659 8.57 21.90 -43.13
C LEU A 659 7.09 21.65 -42.88
#